data_AF-A0A926B294-F1
#
_entry.id   AF-A0A926B294-F1
#
_cell.length_a   1.000
_cell.length_b   1.000
_cell.length_c   1.000
_cell.angle_alpha   90.00
_cell.angle_beta   90.00
_cell.angle_gamma   90.00
#
_symmetry.space_group_name_H-M   'P 1'
#
loop_
_entity.id
_entity.type
_entity.pdbx_description
1 polymer ?
#
loop_
_entity_poly.entity_id
_entity_poly.type
_entity_poly.pdbx_seq_one_letter_code
_entity_poly.pdbx_strand_id
1 'polypeptide(L)'
;MKLVLALAALTMIAHAAASVSDPGETAVKFLEKVRTKSVNLEPGGDTAISPQTTEPKRNEIALRLERMARDIGEDSLEVAAIKLDNDIAAVLIRKTSGFDLKRAKIFPVALVKRNGAWTPAPVPASFENSGVGYDPELRKRLEYLKDWMLREQIADMENFREQSPQRMRHKLEEAVPITQFRKFSAQQAIDRFLSACEQRKLPEMLALLGGLSNPLPDDWQQRLEAAENAVADATQSNRPWRSLTALEVLRIPLMLDEDQSEGTAFASMAYLDPARNNGRPNNAGFELLDLDLSKSRDGLWQINPPATFWDNSVSQDADANDNPDIDLLDLIPAKLALKYPTMPEPTAVLAKNALMEILRNKLPSSWVPRVNIDGEPTQVRNRLTQAAKIWWDTSNPSATRLTVPLDFHENGDYATAACQFFDTRNLDIPNLMFLYFTKTPMGWLWEPIPSDDAKKKLSEWTDQQSKEWPKHWQPKVLADCHTLEKIPDAAPPSAEESRKCVESFHQAIRSGDITAAIRLTARLKTPDSATNLLRNLGYEMTGVLQNKQTSTIIDIYQGKFWTAVGSRIDSKGKTTFPLYPLLVTPQGPRILLEINLAASDNRSRDFLNKTMMERLRKINAPAAGDLDKLYSEHKSRSSLTAKP
;
A
#
# COMPACT_ATOMS: atom_id res chain seq x y z
N MET A 1 56.72 -26.31 0.37
CA MET A 1 55.35 -25.77 0.33
C MET A 1 54.41 -26.77 1.00
N LYS A 2 54.07 -26.82 2.31
CA LYS A 2 54.30 -26.02 3.52
C LYS A 2 54.06 -24.52 3.38
N LEU A 3 52.78 -24.10 3.38
CA LEU A 3 52.15 -23.24 4.38
C LEU A 3 50.68 -23.03 3.97
N VAL A 4 49.82 -22.73 4.95
CA VAL A 4 48.38 -22.39 4.83
C VAL A 4 47.42 -23.59 4.78
N LEU A 5 47.53 -24.41 5.81
CA LEU A 5 46.38 -25.01 6.50
C LEU A 5 45.97 -24.04 7.63
N ALA A 6 44.68 -23.99 7.96
CA ALA A 6 44.05 -23.26 9.08
C ALA A 6 43.50 -21.85 8.78
N LEU A 7 42.36 -21.76 8.07
CA LEU A 7 41.27 -20.83 8.43
C LEU A 7 39.92 -21.17 7.72
N ALA A 8 39.58 -22.45 7.55
CA ALA A 8 38.38 -22.87 6.81
C ALA A 8 37.54 -23.97 7.50
N ALA A 9 37.68 -24.17 8.81
CA ALA A 9 36.89 -25.17 9.54
C ALA A 9 36.61 -24.71 10.97
N LEU A 10 35.55 -23.92 11.16
CA LEU A 10 34.89 -23.70 12.46
C LEU A 10 33.48 -23.16 12.25
N THR A 11 32.66 -23.92 11.52
CA THR A 11 31.22 -23.72 11.45
C THR A 11 30.52 -25.07 11.60
N MET A 12 29.56 -25.10 12.53
CA MET A 12 28.58 -26.15 12.78
C MET A 12 29.05 -27.45 13.47
N ILE A 13 29.18 -27.36 14.80
CA ILE A 13 28.68 -28.44 15.66
C ILE A 13 27.54 -27.84 16.50
N ALA A 14 26.32 -28.23 16.15
CA ALA A 14 25.13 -28.03 16.96
C ALA A 14 25.30 -28.79 18.29
N HIS A 15 25.38 -28.06 19.39
CA HIS A 15 25.02 -28.58 20.70
C HIS A 15 23.75 -27.85 21.14
N ALA A 16 22.64 -28.60 21.16
CA ALA A 16 21.45 -28.25 21.89
C ALA A 16 21.79 -28.17 23.39
N ALA A 17 22.16 -26.97 23.83
CA ALA A 17 22.06 -26.53 25.21
C ALA A 17 21.09 -25.34 25.19
N ALA A 18 20.09 -25.36 26.07
CA ALA A 18 19.07 -24.32 26.20
C ALA A 18 19.70 -22.93 26.04
N SER A 19 19.22 -22.16 25.06
CA SER A 19 19.70 -20.81 24.78
C SER A 19 19.66 -20.00 26.07
N VAL A 20 20.84 -19.64 26.60
CA VAL A 20 20.95 -18.59 27.62
C VAL A 20 20.38 -17.35 26.93
N SER A 21 19.17 -16.95 27.29
CA SER A 21 18.50 -15.86 26.58
C SER A 21 19.32 -14.58 26.76
N ASP A 22 19.55 -13.85 25.67
CA ASP A 22 20.24 -12.57 25.72
C ASP A 22 19.24 -11.48 26.18
N PRO A 23 19.56 -10.66 27.20
CA PRO A 23 18.67 -9.61 27.66
C PRO A 23 18.41 -8.55 26.59
N GLY A 24 19.40 -8.25 25.73
CA GLY A 24 19.24 -7.31 24.61
C GLY A 24 18.23 -7.80 23.59
N GLU A 25 18.38 -9.04 23.11
CA GLU A 25 17.46 -9.68 22.18
C GLU A 25 16.03 -9.76 22.76
N THR A 26 15.92 -10.05 24.07
CA THR A 26 14.63 -10.11 24.76
C THR A 26 13.94 -8.74 24.82
N ALA A 27 14.70 -7.67 25.08
CA ALA A 27 14.19 -6.30 25.07
C ALA A 27 13.71 -5.86 23.67
N VAL A 28 14.46 -6.19 22.61
CA VAL A 28 14.05 -5.90 21.23
C VAL A 28 12.76 -6.64 20.88
N LYS A 29 12.68 -7.96 21.14
CA LYS A 29 11.47 -8.77 20.91
C LYS A 29 10.25 -8.23 21.66
N PHE A 30 10.45 -7.74 22.88
CA PHE A 30 9.39 -7.10 23.65
C PHE A 30 8.88 -5.82 22.98
N LEU A 31 9.78 -4.92 22.56
CA LEU A 31 9.39 -3.68 21.89
C LEU A 31 8.73 -3.92 20.52
N GLU A 32 9.09 -5.00 19.82
CA GLU A 32 8.40 -5.44 18.60
C GLU A 32 6.94 -5.88 18.88
N LYS A 33 6.70 -6.56 20.00
CA LYS A 33 5.33 -6.87 20.46
C LYS A 33 4.56 -5.61 20.88
N VAL A 34 5.25 -4.65 21.52
CA VAL A 34 4.66 -3.33 21.84
C VAL A 34 4.27 -2.60 20.56
N ARG A 35 5.15 -2.55 19.55
CA ARG A 35 4.89 -1.94 18.23
C ARG A 35 3.63 -2.49 17.59
N THR A 36 3.45 -3.81 17.61
CA THR A 36 2.29 -4.50 17.03
C THR A 36 1.06 -4.54 17.95
N LYS A 37 1.13 -3.93 19.13
CA LYS A 37 0.07 -3.93 20.16
C LYS A 37 -0.38 -5.34 20.55
N SER A 38 0.56 -6.29 20.60
CA SER A 38 0.31 -7.71 20.81
C SER A 38 0.84 -8.26 22.15
N VAL A 39 1.26 -7.38 23.06
CA VAL A 39 1.79 -7.77 24.38
C VAL A 39 0.72 -8.42 25.24
N ASN A 40 0.98 -9.64 25.69
CA ASN A 40 0.16 -10.33 26.69
C ASN A 40 0.54 -9.90 28.12
N LEU A 41 -0.37 -9.16 28.77
CA LEU A 41 -0.24 -8.68 30.16
C LEU A 41 -0.87 -9.61 31.21
N GLU A 42 -1.21 -10.85 30.86
CA GLU A 42 -1.62 -11.85 31.85
C GLU A 42 -0.39 -12.42 32.60
N PRO A 43 -0.55 -12.85 33.87
CA PRO A 43 0.53 -13.49 34.62
C PRO A 43 1.07 -14.71 33.89
N GLY A 44 2.40 -14.75 33.66
CA GLY A 44 3.05 -15.81 32.88
C GLY A 44 3.00 -15.62 31.36
N GLY A 45 2.47 -14.49 30.88
CA GLY A 45 2.50 -14.06 29.49
C GLY A 45 3.84 -13.45 29.07
N ASP A 46 3.79 -12.32 28.37
CA ASP A 46 4.97 -11.70 27.74
C ASP A 46 5.82 -10.87 28.70
N THR A 47 5.31 -10.58 29.89
CA THR A 47 5.95 -9.73 30.88
C THR A 47 6.04 -10.43 32.23
N ALA A 48 6.92 -9.93 33.10
CA ALA A 48 7.09 -10.40 34.46
C ALA A 48 5.98 -9.92 35.41
N ILE A 49 4.80 -9.57 34.90
CA ILE A 49 3.72 -9.00 35.69
C ILE A 49 3.35 -9.89 36.89
N SER A 50 3.18 -9.27 38.04
CA SER A 50 2.80 -9.96 39.27
C SER A 50 1.36 -10.47 39.16
N PRO A 51 1.06 -11.72 39.59
CA PRO A 51 -0.31 -12.22 39.71
C PRO A 51 -1.23 -11.35 40.58
N GLN A 52 -0.64 -10.54 41.48
CA GLN A 52 -1.35 -9.63 42.37
C GLN A 52 -1.69 -8.28 41.71
N THR A 53 -1.27 -8.04 40.46
CA THR A 53 -1.55 -6.78 39.76
C THR A 53 -3.02 -6.71 39.42
N THR A 54 -3.72 -5.66 39.87
CA THR A 54 -5.16 -5.50 39.65
C THR A 54 -5.49 -5.18 38.19
N GLU A 55 -6.70 -5.51 37.75
CA GLU A 55 -7.17 -5.21 36.38
C GLU A 55 -7.08 -3.71 36.02
N PRO A 56 -7.47 -2.75 36.89
CA PRO A 56 -7.26 -1.33 36.61
C PRO A 56 -5.80 -0.96 36.36
N LYS A 57 -4.87 -1.57 37.11
CA LYS A 57 -3.44 -1.32 36.93
C LYS A 57 -2.92 -1.93 35.62
N ARG A 58 -3.40 -3.12 35.23
CA ARG A 58 -3.09 -3.72 33.92
C ARG A 58 -3.54 -2.83 32.76
N ASN A 59 -4.74 -2.25 32.86
CA ASN A 59 -5.24 -1.29 31.86
C ASN A 59 -4.38 -0.02 31.79
N GLU A 60 -3.92 0.51 32.92
CA GLU A 60 -2.99 1.64 32.96
C GLU A 60 -1.67 1.33 32.23
N ILE A 61 -1.14 0.12 32.46
CA ILE A 61 0.08 -0.36 31.81
C ILE A 61 -0.13 -0.48 30.30
N ALA A 62 -1.25 -1.08 29.87
CA ALA A 62 -1.59 -1.19 28.45
C ALA A 62 -1.63 0.19 27.76
N LEU A 63 -2.25 1.20 28.36
CA LEU A 63 -2.29 2.58 27.84
C LEU A 63 -0.90 3.24 27.75
N ARG A 64 0.03 2.87 28.63
CA ARG A 64 1.44 3.33 28.54
C ARG A 64 2.16 2.64 27.39
N LEU A 65 1.96 1.33 27.22
CA LEU A 65 2.52 0.59 26.09
C LEU A 65 1.95 1.06 24.75
N GLU A 66 0.67 1.43 24.67
CA GLU A 66 0.08 2.01 23.46
C GLU A 66 0.67 3.38 23.10
N ARG A 67 0.99 4.21 24.10
CA ARG A 67 1.73 5.47 23.87
C ARG A 67 3.14 5.18 23.36
N MET A 68 3.83 4.23 23.98
CA MET A 68 5.15 3.80 23.54
C MET A 68 5.12 3.21 22.12
N ALA A 69 4.10 2.44 21.75
CA ALA A 69 3.93 1.88 20.41
C ALA A 69 3.87 2.99 19.34
N ARG A 70 3.17 4.09 19.63
CA ARG A 70 3.13 5.28 18.76
C ARG A 70 4.51 5.94 18.62
N ASP A 71 5.28 5.97 19.70
CA ASP A 71 6.62 6.56 19.72
C ASP A 71 7.67 5.71 18.99
N ILE A 72 7.55 4.39 19.08
CA ILE A 72 8.40 3.44 18.34
C ILE A 72 8.16 3.60 16.84
N GLY A 73 6.90 3.56 16.38
CA GLY A 73 6.57 3.65 14.96
C GLY A 73 7.09 2.45 14.15
N GLU A 74 7.41 2.65 12.87
CA GLU A 74 7.94 1.61 11.96
C GLU A 74 9.49 1.56 11.96
N ASP A 75 10.10 2.30 12.86
CA ASP A 75 11.52 2.58 12.87
C ASP A 75 12.36 1.42 13.45
N SER A 76 13.60 1.26 12.97
CA SER A 76 14.51 0.20 13.42
C SER A 76 15.00 0.42 14.85
N LEU A 77 15.26 -0.68 15.56
CA LEU A 77 15.67 -0.70 16.96
C LEU A 77 17.06 -1.35 17.10
N GLU A 78 17.96 -0.70 17.83
CA GLU A 78 19.27 -1.23 18.18
C GLU A 78 19.49 -1.24 19.69
N VAL A 79 20.27 -2.21 20.20
CA VAL A 79 20.68 -2.21 21.60
C VAL A 79 21.79 -1.18 21.78
N ALA A 80 21.56 -0.16 22.60
CA ALA A 80 22.55 0.89 22.90
C ALA A 80 23.45 0.49 24.07
N ALA A 81 22.86 0.04 25.18
CA ALA A 81 23.60 -0.33 26.38
C ALA A 81 22.86 -1.42 27.18
N ILE A 82 23.63 -2.25 27.88
CA ILE A 82 23.10 -3.28 28.78
C ILE A 82 23.84 -3.18 30.12
N LYS A 83 23.09 -3.11 31.21
CA LYS A 83 23.60 -3.27 32.58
C LYS A 83 22.98 -4.51 33.21
N LEU A 84 23.82 -5.48 33.51
CA LEU A 84 23.44 -6.71 34.20
C LEU A 84 23.74 -6.60 35.70
N ASP A 85 22.82 -7.08 36.52
CA ASP A 85 23.02 -7.34 37.94
C ASP A 85 22.33 -8.67 38.29
N ASN A 86 23.07 -9.77 38.15
CA ASN A 86 22.63 -11.16 38.38
C ASN A 86 21.30 -11.54 37.70
N ASP A 87 20.20 -11.47 38.47
CA ASP A 87 18.84 -11.84 38.10
C ASP A 87 18.00 -10.67 37.58
N ILE A 88 18.58 -9.47 37.47
CA ILE A 88 17.94 -8.28 36.92
C ILE A 88 18.84 -7.62 35.88
N ALA A 89 18.22 -6.97 34.90
CA ALA A 89 18.93 -6.24 33.87
C ALA A 89 18.19 -4.97 33.46
N ALA A 90 18.96 -3.99 33.05
CA ALA A 90 18.49 -2.76 32.44
C ALA A 90 19.08 -2.68 31.02
N VAL A 91 18.21 -2.49 30.03
CA VAL A 91 18.61 -2.43 28.62
C VAL A 91 18.10 -1.13 28.02
N LEU A 92 18.97 -0.39 27.36
CA LEU A 92 18.60 0.76 26.56
C LEU A 92 18.48 0.35 25.10
N ILE A 93 17.30 0.56 24.51
CA ILE A 93 17.06 0.32 23.09
C ILE A 93 16.93 1.68 22.39
N ARG A 94 17.77 1.93 21.39
CA ARG A 94 17.75 3.16 20.60
C ARG A 94 16.98 2.95 19.31
N LYS A 95 16.22 3.99 18.94
CA LYS A 95 15.57 4.13 17.64
C LYS A 95 16.56 4.70 16.63
N THR A 96 16.80 3.99 15.52
CA THR A 96 17.94 4.29 14.61
C THR A 96 17.60 4.77 13.22
N SER A 97 16.34 4.75 12.82
CA SER A 97 15.95 5.24 11.50
C SER A 97 15.67 6.74 11.52
N GLY A 98 16.03 7.38 10.41
CA GLY A 98 16.07 8.83 10.27
C GLY A 98 17.45 9.44 10.56
N PHE A 99 17.57 10.70 10.18
CA PHE A 99 18.68 11.60 10.40
C PHE A 99 18.27 12.80 11.29
N ASP A 100 16.97 13.06 11.49
CA ASP A 100 16.43 14.08 12.39
C ASP A 100 16.57 13.66 13.85
N LEU A 101 17.43 14.38 14.56
CA LEU A 101 17.68 14.23 15.99
C LEU A 101 16.44 14.47 16.86
N LYS A 102 15.42 15.21 16.38
CA LYS A 102 14.15 15.38 17.12
C LYS A 102 13.36 14.07 17.21
N ARG A 103 13.55 13.15 16.26
CA ARG A 103 12.86 11.85 16.21
C ARG A 103 13.61 10.75 16.97
N ALA A 104 14.88 10.97 17.31
CA ALA A 104 15.68 10.04 18.08
C ALA A 104 15.08 9.85 19.49
N LYS A 105 14.81 8.59 19.84
CA LYS A 105 14.29 8.18 21.15
C LYS A 105 15.05 6.96 21.66
N ILE A 106 15.22 6.89 22.97
CA ILE A 106 15.75 5.73 23.68
C ILE A 106 14.66 5.17 24.58
N PHE A 107 14.46 3.87 24.50
CA PHE A 107 13.49 3.10 25.26
C PHE A 107 14.22 2.25 26.31
N PRO A 108 14.18 2.65 27.59
CA PRO A 108 14.68 1.82 28.68
C PRO A 108 13.72 0.65 28.97
N VAL A 109 14.26 -0.56 28.93
CA VAL A 109 13.57 -1.83 29.21
C VAL A 109 14.22 -2.49 30.42
N ALA A 110 13.45 -2.63 31.49
CA ALA A 110 13.84 -3.42 32.65
C ALA A 110 13.49 -4.90 32.40
N LEU A 111 14.38 -5.80 32.79
CA LEU A 111 14.22 -7.24 32.64
C LEU A 111 14.51 -7.93 33.98
N VAL A 112 13.76 -8.99 34.26
CA VAL A 112 14.01 -9.88 35.40
C VAL A 112 14.22 -11.30 34.89
N LYS A 113 15.09 -12.07 35.53
CA LYS A 113 15.39 -13.44 35.16
C LYS A 113 14.51 -14.37 35.97
N ARG A 114 13.60 -15.08 35.31
CA ARG A 114 12.71 -16.08 35.91
C ARG A 114 12.94 -17.44 35.26
N ASN A 115 13.16 -18.48 36.05
CA ASN A 115 13.39 -19.85 35.57
C ASN A 115 14.50 -19.93 34.49
N GLY A 116 15.55 -19.11 34.63
CA GLY A 116 16.68 -19.07 33.70
C GLY A 116 16.48 -18.21 32.45
N ALA A 117 15.28 -17.69 32.19
CA ALA A 117 14.97 -16.83 31.05
C ALA A 117 14.75 -15.36 31.47
N TRP A 118 15.18 -14.42 30.63
CA TRP A 118 14.84 -13.01 30.81
C TRP A 118 13.38 -12.74 30.46
N THR A 119 12.71 -11.90 31.24
CA THR A 119 11.34 -11.48 31.01
C THR A 119 11.22 -9.98 31.28
N PRO A 120 10.64 -9.19 30.38
CA PRO A 120 10.52 -7.74 30.55
C PRO A 120 9.59 -7.40 31.71
N ALA A 121 9.96 -6.39 32.49
CA ALA A 121 9.06 -5.80 33.47
C ALA A 121 7.87 -5.15 32.74
N PRO A 122 6.66 -5.17 33.34
CA PRO A 122 5.47 -4.71 32.64
C PRO A 122 5.42 -3.18 32.49
N VAL A 123 6.09 -2.44 33.38
CA VAL A 123 6.11 -0.96 33.35
C VAL A 123 7.37 -0.49 32.62
N PRO A 124 7.25 0.38 31.60
CA PRO A 124 8.39 1.04 30.97
C PRO A 124 9.38 1.68 31.95
N ALA A 125 10.68 1.56 31.68
CA ALA A 125 11.75 2.16 32.49
C ALA A 125 11.78 1.76 33.98
N SER A 126 11.04 0.71 34.40
CA SER A 126 10.79 0.43 35.81
C SER A 126 10.63 -1.07 36.08
N PHE A 127 10.94 -1.46 37.31
CA PHE A 127 10.65 -2.81 37.82
C PHE A 127 9.31 -2.88 38.57
N GLU A 128 8.46 -1.86 38.47
CA GLU A 128 7.17 -1.84 39.14
C GLU A 128 6.26 -2.97 38.63
N ASN A 129 5.56 -3.65 39.55
CA ASN A 129 4.68 -4.79 39.28
C ASN A 129 5.36 -6.01 38.62
N SER A 130 6.70 -6.10 38.59
CA SER A 130 7.41 -7.26 38.02
C SER A 130 7.58 -8.42 39.01
N GLY A 131 6.81 -8.44 40.11
CA GLY A 131 6.76 -9.54 41.08
C GLY A 131 8.08 -9.88 41.78
N VAL A 132 9.09 -9.00 41.70
CA VAL A 132 10.32 -9.10 42.49
C VAL A 132 9.97 -8.80 43.95
N GLY A 133 10.45 -9.63 44.87
CA GLY A 133 10.07 -9.57 46.28
C GLY A 133 10.46 -8.27 47.01
N TYR A 134 9.97 -8.10 48.24
CA TYR A 134 10.17 -6.90 49.08
C TYR A 134 11.49 -6.89 49.87
N ASP A 135 12.52 -7.56 49.38
CA ASP A 135 13.82 -7.59 50.06
C ASP A 135 14.53 -6.21 49.97
N PRO A 136 14.96 -5.61 51.10
CA PRO A 136 15.64 -4.31 51.09
C PRO A 136 16.91 -4.25 50.25
N GLU A 137 17.66 -5.35 50.15
CA GLU A 137 18.89 -5.41 49.35
C GLU A 137 18.55 -5.43 47.85
N LEU A 138 17.59 -6.26 47.45
CA LEU A 138 17.03 -6.25 46.10
C LEU A 138 16.47 -4.88 45.70
N ARG A 139 15.76 -4.19 46.60
CA ARG A 139 15.23 -2.85 46.32
C ARG A 139 16.32 -1.84 45.97
N LYS A 140 17.45 -1.85 46.69
CA LYS A 140 18.61 -0.99 46.37
C LYS A 140 19.18 -1.30 44.99
N ARG A 141 19.25 -2.58 44.61
CA ARG A 141 19.72 -3.02 43.29
C ARG A 141 18.76 -2.56 42.16
N LEU A 142 17.45 -2.68 42.36
CA LEU A 142 16.43 -2.20 41.41
C LEU A 142 16.46 -0.67 41.26
N GLU A 143 16.58 0.08 42.36
CA GLU A 143 16.71 1.54 42.34
C GLU A 143 18.00 1.97 41.63
N TYR A 144 19.12 1.29 41.90
CA TYR A 144 20.39 1.52 41.20
C TYR A 144 20.27 1.34 39.68
N LEU A 145 19.64 0.26 39.21
CA LEU A 145 19.42 0.04 37.77
C LEU A 145 18.45 1.05 37.15
N LYS A 146 17.42 1.46 37.89
CA LYS A 146 16.49 2.52 37.43
C LYS A 146 17.21 3.85 37.24
N ASP A 147 18.03 4.23 38.22
CA ASP A 147 18.81 5.47 38.19
C ASP A 147 19.94 5.39 37.15
N TRP A 148 20.47 4.20 36.89
CA TRP A 148 21.38 3.97 35.77
C TRP A 148 20.68 4.18 34.43
N MET A 149 19.50 3.58 34.20
CA MET A 149 18.75 3.77 32.94
C MET A 149 18.47 5.25 32.65
N LEU A 150 18.05 6.02 33.66
CA LEU A 150 17.76 7.45 33.49
C LEU A 150 19.01 8.26 33.13
N ARG A 151 20.13 8.01 33.81
CA ARG A 151 21.40 8.71 33.55
C ARG A 151 22.00 8.32 32.21
N GLU A 152 22.06 7.03 31.93
CA GLU A 152 22.63 6.50 30.70
C GLU A 152 21.78 6.88 29.49
N GLN A 153 20.46 6.98 29.63
CA GLN A 153 19.59 7.51 28.58
C GLN A 153 19.97 8.94 28.18
N ILE A 154 20.29 9.81 29.15
CA ILE A 154 20.70 11.20 28.87
C ILE A 154 22.09 11.20 28.21
N ALA A 155 23.05 10.49 28.79
CA ALA A 155 24.42 10.41 28.27
C ALA A 155 24.48 9.81 26.85
N ASP A 156 23.69 8.77 26.59
CA ASP A 156 23.60 8.14 25.27
C ASP A 156 22.96 9.08 24.24
N MET A 157 21.93 9.84 24.62
CA MET A 157 21.35 10.86 23.74
C MET A 157 22.34 12.00 23.44
N GLU A 158 23.15 12.41 24.42
CA GLU A 158 24.20 13.43 24.22
C GLU A 158 25.28 12.91 23.27
N ASN A 159 25.83 11.71 23.54
CA ASN A 159 26.78 11.04 22.65
C ASN A 159 26.22 10.85 21.24
N PHE A 160 24.94 10.49 21.12
CA PHE A 160 24.27 10.32 19.84
C PHE A 160 24.12 11.64 19.08
N ARG A 161 23.88 12.75 19.77
CA ARG A 161 23.84 14.10 19.19
C ARG A 161 25.22 14.53 18.71
N GLU A 162 26.27 14.25 19.47
CA GLU A 162 27.65 14.57 19.09
C GLU A 162 28.12 13.77 17.86
N GLN A 163 27.76 12.48 17.79
CA GLN A 163 28.16 11.60 16.69
C GLN A 163 27.26 11.71 15.46
N SER A 164 26.03 12.21 15.60
CA SER A 164 25.04 12.26 14.52
C SER A 164 25.49 13.00 13.26
N PRO A 165 26.13 14.18 13.34
CA PRO A 165 26.62 14.87 12.14
C PRO A 165 27.61 14.04 11.33
N GLN A 166 28.55 13.36 11.99
CA GLN A 166 29.53 12.50 11.33
C GLN A 166 28.88 11.24 10.75
N ARG A 167 27.98 10.61 11.49
CA ARG A 167 27.20 9.44 11.03
C ARG A 167 26.33 9.78 9.83
N MET A 168 25.64 10.92 9.88
CA MET A 168 24.84 11.43 8.78
C MET A 168 25.71 11.61 7.55
N ARG A 169 26.79 12.40 7.69
CA ARG A 169 27.74 12.64 6.59
C ARG A 169 28.25 11.33 5.98
N HIS A 170 28.67 10.37 6.79
CA HIS A 170 29.13 9.06 6.30
C HIS A 170 28.07 8.35 5.45
N LYS A 171 26.83 8.26 5.92
CA LYS A 171 25.72 7.65 5.17
C LYS A 171 25.39 8.40 3.88
N LEU A 172 25.49 9.73 3.89
CA LEU A 172 25.32 10.55 2.68
C LEU A 172 26.46 10.30 1.68
N GLU A 173 27.70 10.19 2.15
CA GLU A 173 28.88 9.89 1.31
C GLU A 173 28.85 8.45 0.75
N GLU A 174 28.31 7.48 1.49
CA GLU A 174 28.04 6.12 0.99
C GLU A 174 27.02 6.12 -0.15
N ALA A 175 25.97 6.95 -0.04
CA ALA A 175 24.95 7.06 -1.07
C ALA A 175 25.43 7.84 -2.30
N VAL A 176 26.17 8.93 -2.08
CA VAL A 176 26.73 9.79 -3.14
C VAL A 176 28.18 10.13 -2.80
N PRO A 177 29.16 9.36 -3.31
CA PRO A 177 30.57 9.63 -3.04
C PRO A 177 30.99 11.01 -3.55
N ILE A 178 31.60 11.83 -2.68
CA ILE A 178 32.00 13.22 -2.99
C ILE A 178 32.87 13.32 -4.24
N THR A 179 33.76 12.36 -4.46
CA THR A 179 34.65 12.31 -5.64
C THR A 179 33.89 12.16 -6.95
N GLN A 180 32.73 11.49 -6.92
CA GLN A 180 31.81 11.38 -8.03
C GLN A 180 30.90 12.60 -8.11
N PHE A 181 30.40 13.07 -6.97
CA PHE A 181 29.47 14.20 -6.89
C PHE A 181 30.07 15.49 -7.47
N ARG A 182 31.35 15.77 -7.21
CA ARG A 182 32.08 16.91 -7.79
C ARG A 182 32.10 16.93 -9.32
N LYS A 183 31.86 15.78 -9.97
CA LYS A 183 31.87 15.63 -11.43
C LYS A 183 30.48 15.76 -12.04
N PHE A 184 29.43 15.94 -11.23
CA PHE A 184 28.08 16.05 -11.74
C PHE A 184 27.91 17.35 -12.54
N SER A 185 27.26 17.25 -13.70
CA SER A 185 26.61 18.41 -14.32
C SER A 185 25.31 18.76 -13.57
N ALA A 186 24.74 19.94 -13.81
CA ALA A 186 23.45 20.31 -13.23
C ALA A 186 22.37 19.28 -13.62
N GLN A 187 22.36 18.83 -14.89
CA GLN A 187 21.46 17.79 -15.37
C GLN A 187 21.58 16.49 -14.57
N GLN A 188 22.81 16.03 -14.31
CA GLN A 188 23.04 14.81 -13.53
C GLN A 188 22.56 14.95 -12.09
N ALA A 189 22.73 16.13 -11.47
CA ALA A 189 22.24 16.39 -10.13
C ALA A 189 20.70 16.35 -10.06
N ILE A 190 20.01 16.97 -11.03
CA ILE A 190 18.53 16.96 -11.11
C ILE A 190 18.00 15.56 -11.35
N ASP A 191 18.53 14.84 -12.35
CA ASP A 191 18.06 13.49 -12.68
C ASP A 191 18.22 12.53 -11.49
N ARG A 192 19.37 12.64 -10.79
CA ARG A 192 19.62 11.88 -9.57
C ARG A 192 18.66 12.24 -8.46
N PHE A 193 18.36 13.52 -8.26
CA PHE A 193 17.44 13.96 -7.23
C PHE A 193 16.02 13.51 -7.49
N LEU A 194 15.52 13.68 -8.71
CA LEU A 194 14.19 13.22 -9.09
C LEU A 194 14.07 11.69 -8.94
N SER A 195 15.10 10.94 -9.35
CA SER A 195 15.16 9.50 -9.16
C SER A 195 15.18 9.10 -7.68
N ALA A 196 15.94 9.82 -6.86
CA ALA A 196 15.99 9.62 -5.41
C ALA A 196 14.65 9.93 -4.74
N CYS A 197 13.93 10.98 -5.19
CA CYS A 197 12.58 11.30 -4.70
C CYS A 197 11.58 10.20 -5.07
N GLU A 198 11.58 9.73 -6.32
CA GLU A 198 10.68 8.67 -6.80
C GLU A 198 10.92 7.34 -6.07
N GLN A 199 12.19 6.99 -5.83
CA GLN A 199 12.60 5.78 -5.12
C GLN A 199 12.66 5.96 -3.60
N ARG A 200 12.40 7.18 -3.11
CA ARG A 200 12.45 7.57 -1.69
C ARG A 200 13.78 7.24 -1.01
N LYS A 201 14.87 7.44 -1.74
CA LYS A 201 16.24 7.28 -1.24
C LYS A 201 16.66 8.51 -0.45
N LEU A 202 16.20 8.59 0.79
CA LEU A 202 16.44 9.72 1.69
C LEU A 202 17.93 10.15 1.76
N PRO A 203 18.93 9.26 1.88
CA PRO A 203 20.34 9.68 1.90
C PRO A 203 20.78 10.39 0.61
N GLU A 204 20.35 9.91 -0.56
CA GLU A 204 20.70 10.54 -1.84
C GLU A 204 19.98 11.88 -2.01
N MET A 205 18.71 11.98 -1.57
CA MET A 205 17.97 13.26 -1.53
C MET A 205 18.69 14.30 -0.66
N LEU A 206 19.06 13.93 0.57
CA LEU A 206 19.72 14.80 1.53
C LEU A 206 21.11 15.25 1.07
N ALA A 207 21.87 14.37 0.40
CA ALA A 207 23.14 14.74 -0.20
C ALA A 207 22.97 15.85 -1.26
N LEU A 208 21.97 15.71 -2.14
CA LEU A 208 21.67 16.65 -3.22
C LEU A 208 20.99 17.95 -2.72
N LEU A 209 20.36 17.94 -1.55
CA LEU A 209 19.85 19.14 -0.87
C LEU A 209 20.95 19.95 -0.13
N GLY A 210 22.20 19.47 -0.17
CA GLY A 210 23.36 20.18 0.37
C GLY A 210 24.01 19.54 1.60
N GLY A 211 23.55 18.37 2.08
CA GLY A 211 24.04 17.73 3.31
C GLY A 211 25.51 17.30 3.31
N LEU A 212 26.18 17.31 2.15
CA LEU A 212 27.61 17.04 2.02
C LEU A 212 28.48 18.29 1.95
N SER A 213 27.86 19.47 1.88
CA SER A 213 28.55 20.76 1.69
C SER A 213 29.24 21.24 2.96
N ASN A 214 30.33 21.97 2.82
CA ASN A 214 30.99 22.67 3.92
C ASN A 214 31.19 24.17 3.60
N PRO A 215 30.51 25.09 4.31
CA PRO A 215 29.52 24.84 5.36
C PRO A 215 28.22 24.23 4.80
N LEU A 216 27.40 23.67 5.70
CA LEU A 216 26.03 23.27 5.38
C LEU A 216 25.18 24.49 5.00
N PRO A 217 24.09 24.32 4.22
CA PRO A 217 23.12 25.38 3.99
C PRO A 217 22.54 25.94 5.30
N ASP A 218 22.25 27.24 5.35
CA ASP A 218 21.72 27.90 6.56
C ASP A 218 20.36 27.34 6.99
N ASP A 219 19.57 26.86 6.04
CA ASP A 219 18.26 26.23 6.19
C ASP A 219 18.31 24.69 6.30
N TRP A 220 19.50 24.11 6.49
CA TRP A 220 19.71 22.65 6.47
C TRP A 220 18.75 21.85 7.36
N GLN A 221 18.50 22.32 8.58
CA GLN A 221 17.61 21.61 9.52
C GLN A 221 16.17 21.52 8.99
N GLN A 222 15.71 22.55 8.27
CA GLN A 222 14.37 22.60 7.68
C GLN A 222 14.29 21.64 6.48
N ARG A 223 15.32 21.63 5.63
CA ARG A 223 15.44 20.68 4.50
C ARG A 223 15.45 19.22 4.97
N LEU A 224 16.20 18.93 6.04
CA LEU A 224 16.30 17.61 6.64
C LEU A 224 14.94 17.10 7.13
N GLU A 225 14.25 17.90 7.94
CA GLU A 225 12.94 17.57 8.52
C GLU A 225 11.89 17.38 7.41
N ALA A 226 11.88 18.28 6.42
CA ALA A 226 10.95 18.22 5.31
C ALA A 226 11.14 16.97 4.42
N ALA A 227 12.38 16.65 4.04
CA ALA A 227 12.69 15.47 3.23
C ALA A 227 12.38 14.17 3.97
N GLU A 228 12.61 14.11 5.28
CA GLU A 228 12.24 12.95 6.10
C GLU A 228 10.74 12.72 6.18
N ASN A 229 9.99 13.78 6.45
CA ASN A 229 8.54 13.71 6.52
C ASN A 229 7.94 13.27 5.18
N ALA A 230 8.52 13.75 4.06
CA ALA A 230 8.13 13.37 2.71
C ALA A 230 8.33 11.87 2.42
N VAL A 231 9.37 11.25 2.98
CA VAL A 231 9.66 9.81 2.81
C VAL A 231 8.86 8.94 3.78
N ALA A 232 8.70 9.40 5.04
CA ALA A 232 8.04 8.63 6.10
C ALA A 232 6.53 8.46 5.84
N ASP A 233 5.82 9.52 5.45
CA ASP A 233 4.37 9.47 5.20
C ASP A 233 4.03 9.32 3.72
N ALA A 234 4.60 8.28 3.11
CA ALA A 234 4.43 7.86 1.71
C ALA A 234 3.02 8.00 1.09
N THR A 235 1.97 7.73 1.86
CA THR A 235 0.56 7.76 1.39
C THR A 235 -0.12 9.09 1.68
N GLN A 236 0.48 9.95 2.50
CA GLN A 236 -0.05 11.24 2.96
C GLN A 236 0.94 12.38 2.75
N SER A 237 2.01 12.19 1.95
CA SER A 237 3.00 13.24 1.69
C SER A 237 2.27 14.49 1.29
N ASN A 238 2.40 15.54 2.10
CA ASN A 238 1.78 16.81 1.83
C ASN A 238 2.41 17.42 0.58
N ARG A 239 1.66 18.29 -0.08
CA ARG A 239 2.22 19.18 -1.09
C ARG A 239 3.20 20.15 -0.41
N PRO A 240 4.30 20.53 -1.07
CA PRO A 240 4.64 20.24 -2.46
C PRO A 240 5.40 18.91 -2.66
N TRP A 241 5.97 18.28 -1.64
CA TRP A 241 6.77 17.05 -1.75
C TRP A 241 6.11 15.91 -2.53
N ARG A 242 4.79 15.79 -2.45
CA ARG A 242 4.01 14.83 -3.24
C ARG A 242 4.33 14.90 -4.73
N SER A 243 4.53 16.11 -5.27
CA SER A 243 4.85 16.32 -6.68
C SER A 243 6.17 15.65 -7.08
N LEU A 244 7.07 15.35 -6.14
CA LEU A 244 8.35 14.67 -6.36
C LEU A 244 8.36 13.20 -5.92
N THR A 245 7.62 12.82 -4.86
CA THR A 245 7.76 11.49 -4.23
C THR A 245 6.63 10.50 -4.53
N ALA A 246 5.50 10.94 -5.07
CA ALA A 246 4.36 10.08 -5.38
C ALA A 246 4.51 9.38 -6.75
N LEU A 247 4.41 8.05 -6.79
CA LEU A 247 4.62 7.25 -8.00
C LEU A 247 3.54 7.50 -9.07
N GLU A 248 2.35 7.90 -8.64
CA GLU A 248 1.19 8.20 -9.49
C GLU A 248 1.25 9.58 -10.18
N VAL A 249 2.21 10.44 -9.83
CA VAL A 249 2.35 11.79 -10.42
C VAL A 249 3.20 11.69 -11.68
N LEU A 250 2.67 12.18 -12.80
CA LEU A 250 3.43 12.29 -14.04
C LEU A 250 4.36 13.50 -13.96
N ARG A 251 5.64 13.31 -14.30
CA ARG A 251 6.70 14.33 -14.23
C ARG A 251 7.42 14.44 -15.57
N ILE A 252 7.58 15.65 -16.08
CA ILE A 252 8.15 15.94 -17.40
C ILE A 252 9.17 17.09 -17.24
N PRO A 253 10.49 16.79 -17.27
CA PRO A 253 11.50 17.83 -17.33
C PRO A 253 11.32 18.66 -18.61
N LEU A 254 11.19 19.98 -18.49
CA LEU A 254 10.95 20.86 -19.63
C LEU A 254 12.25 21.52 -20.08
N MET A 255 12.94 22.13 -19.13
CA MET A 255 14.09 22.99 -19.38
C MET A 255 15.12 22.85 -18.27
N LEU A 256 16.38 23.00 -18.66
CA LEU A 256 17.50 23.22 -17.78
C LEU A 256 18.34 24.33 -18.40
N ASP A 257 18.50 25.43 -17.68
CA ASP A 257 19.45 26.49 -17.99
C ASP A 257 20.61 26.42 -16.99
N GLU A 258 21.85 26.42 -17.47
CA GLU A 258 23.04 26.29 -16.63
C GLU A 258 24.00 27.45 -16.92
N ASP A 259 24.18 28.33 -15.94
CA ASP A 259 25.24 29.34 -15.97
C ASP A 259 26.51 28.76 -15.34
N GLN A 260 27.38 28.26 -16.20
CA GLN A 260 28.66 27.69 -15.78
C GLN A 260 29.59 28.72 -15.12
N SER A 261 29.43 30.01 -15.42
CA SER A 261 30.28 31.07 -14.90
C SER A 261 29.91 31.46 -13.47
N GLU A 262 28.62 31.47 -13.16
CA GLU A 262 28.09 31.74 -11.82
C GLU A 262 27.95 30.47 -10.98
N GLY A 263 28.04 29.28 -11.60
CA GLY A 263 27.85 28.00 -10.91
C GLY A 263 26.42 27.82 -10.42
N THR A 264 25.46 28.39 -11.16
CA THR A 264 24.03 28.32 -10.92
C THR A 264 23.35 27.58 -12.07
N ALA A 265 22.22 26.96 -11.79
CA ALA A 265 21.37 26.39 -12.82
C ALA A 265 19.91 26.50 -12.39
N PHE A 266 19.02 26.52 -13.38
CA PHE A 266 17.59 26.63 -13.20
C PHE A 266 16.91 25.50 -13.95
N ALA A 267 16.05 24.75 -13.27
CA ALA A 267 15.34 23.63 -13.85
C ALA A 267 13.83 23.77 -13.69
N SER A 268 13.12 23.78 -14.81
CA SER A 268 11.65 23.76 -14.82
C SER A 268 11.14 22.37 -15.19
N MET A 269 10.19 21.88 -14.40
CA MET A 269 9.52 20.61 -14.62
C MET A 269 8.00 20.80 -14.59
N ALA A 270 7.29 20.24 -15.56
CA ALA A 270 5.85 20.09 -15.47
C ALA A 270 5.49 18.82 -14.70
N TYR A 271 4.47 18.90 -13.86
CA TYR A 271 3.88 17.73 -13.22
C TYR A 271 2.36 17.71 -13.31
N LEU A 272 1.79 16.52 -13.36
CA LEU A 272 0.35 16.26 -13.35
C LEU A 272 0.04 15.30 -12.20
N ASP A 273 -0.53 15.83 -11.12
CA ASP A 273 -0.96 15.07 -9.95
C ASP A 273 -2.46 14.80 -10.02
N PRO A 274 -2.88 13.56 -10.31
CA PRO A 274 -4.30 13.24 -10.43
C PRO A 274 -5.04 13.23 -9.08
N ALA A 275 -4.33 13.19 -7.95
CA ALA A 275 -4.95 13.18 -6.62
C ALA A 275 -5.26 14.59 -6.08
N ARG A 276 -4.98 15.64 -6.86
CA ARG A 276 -5.22 17.03 -6.47
C ARG A 276 -6.67 17.19 -5.97
N ASN A 277 -6.81 17.47 -4.67
CA ASN A 277 -8.05 17.76 -3.93
C ASN A 277 -8.94 16.57 -3.52
N ASN A 278 -8.42 15.64 -2.70
CA ASN A 278 -9.25 14.67 -1.94
C ASN A 278 -10.34 13.97 -2.78
N GLY A 279 -10.01 13.61 -4.03
CA GLY A 279 -10.94 12.92 -4.93
C GLY A 279 -12.00 13.82 -5.59
N ARG A 280 -11.81 15.15 -5.66
CA ARG A 280 -12.58 16.04 -6.56
C ARG A 280 -11.79 16.27 -7.85
N PRO A 281 -12.14 15.58 -8.93
CA PRO A 281 -11.26 15.44 -10.09
C PRO A 281 -11.30 16.66 -11.05
N ASN A 282 -11.95 17.77 -10.68
CA ASN A 282 -12.18 18.93 -11.56
C ASN A 282 -11.02 19.92 -11.70
N ASN A 283 -9.95 19.78 -10.91
CA ASN A 283 -8.78 20.68 -10.98
C ASN A 283 -7.45 19.94 -11.24
N ALA A 284 -7.48 18.71 -11.76
CA ALA A 284 -6.26 18.11 -12.29
C ALA A 284 -5.81 18.95 -13.48
N GLY A 285 -4.54 19.33 -13.50
CA GLY A 285 -3.94 20.15 -14.54
C GLY A 285 -2.43 20.12 -14.38
N PHE A 286 -1.70 20.48 -15.44
CA PHE A 286 -0.25 20.62 -15.35
C PHE A 286 0.11 21.84 -14.50
N GLU A 287 1.04 21.64 -13.58
CA GLU A 287 1.67 22.69 -12.80
C GLU A 287 3.17 22.70 -13.11
N LEU A 288 3.78 23.87 -12.99
CA LEU A 288 5.23 23.99 -13.06
C LEU A 288 5.82 23.88 -11.65
N LEU A 289 6.96 23.21 -11.57
CA LEU A 289 7.84 23.22 -10.43
C LEU A 289 9.21 23.65 -10.91
N ASP A 290 9.64 24.78 -10.39
CA ASP A 290 10.95 25.33 -10.64
C ASP A 290 11.89 24.96 -9.48
N LEU A 291 13.09 24.53 -9.84
CA LEU A 291 14.13 24.14 -8.91
C LEU A 291 15.39 24.92 -9.25
N ASP A 292 15.84 25.73 -8.29
CA ASP A 292 17.12 26.41 -8.38
C ASP A 292 18.24 25.45 -7.98
N LEU A 293 19.38 25.59 -8.64
CA LEU A 293 20.60 24.87 -8.32
C LEU A 293 21.75 25.85 -8.15
N SER A 294 22.60 25.59 -7.16
CA SER A 294 23.82 26.35 -6.94
C SER A 294 24.97 25.44 -6.54
N LYS A 295 26.19 25.81 -6.92
CA LYS A 295 27.39 25.13 -6.42
C LYS A 295 27.77 25.66 -5.05
N SER A 296 27.97 24.72 -4.12
CA SER A 296 28.62 24.99 -2.84
C SER A 296 30.07 25.46 -3.02
N ARG A 297 30.67 25.97 -1.94
CA ARG A 297 32.11 26.31 -1.90
C ARG A 297 33.02 25.13 -2.26
N ASP A 298 32.57 23.91 -2.00
CA ASP A 298 33.30 22.67 -2.33
C ASP A 298 33.05 22.18 -3.77
N GLY A 299 32.32 22.97 -4.57
CA GLY A 299 31.98 22.66 -5.97
C GLY A 299 30.90 21.58 -6.14
N LEU A 300 30.15 21.26 -5.08
CA LEU A 300 29.02 20.32 -5.14
C LEU A 300 27.75 21.06 -5.52
N TRP A 301 27.03 20.56 -6.52
CA TRP A 301 25.69 21.04 -6.85
C TRP A 301 24.72 20.80 -5.69
N GLN A 302 23.95 21.81 -5.36
CA GLN A 302 22.87 21.77 -4.37
C GLN A 302 21.57 22.14 -5.06
N ILE A 303 20.52 21.37 -4.79
CA ILE A 303 19.17 21.72 -5.22
C ILE A 303 18.52 22.55 -4.11
N ASN A 304 17.95 23.67 -4.51
CA ASN A 304 17.26 24.64 -3.68
C ASN A 304 15.79 24.67 -4.11
N PRO A 305 14.94 23.81 -3.52
CA PRO A 305 13.51 23.90 -3.79
C PRO A 305 12.92 25.23 -3.30
N PRO A 306 11.70 25.60 -3.73
CA PRO A 306 11.01 26.76 -3.17
C PRO A 306 10.73 26.61 -1.67
N ALA A 307 10.62 27.73 -0.95
CA ALA A 307 10.39 27.74 0.50
C ALA A 307 9.14 26.97 0.96
N THR A 308 8.15 26.82 0.07
CA THR A 308 6.94 26.02 0.30
C THR A 308 7.21 24.54 0.59
N PHE A 309 8.40 24.03 0.27
CA PHE A 309 8.81 22.66 0.61
C PHE A 309 9.06 22.44 2.10
N TRP A 310 9.27 23.50 2.89
CA TRP A 310 9.55 23.39 4.33
C TRP A 310 8.74 24.36 5.21
N ASP A 311 8.11 25.39 4.63
CA ASP A 311 7.21 26.27 5.37
C ASP A 311 5.74 25.82 5.27
N ASN A 312 5.24 25.19 6.33
CA ASN A 312 3.84 24.78 6.45
C ASN A 312 2.86 25.96 6.67
N SER A 313 3.37 27.18 6.90
CA SER A 313 2.57 28.38 7.19
C SER A 313 2.23 29.20 5.95
N VAL A 314 2.91 28.97 4.82
CA VAL A 314 2.54 29.55 3.53
C VAL A 314 1.29 28.83 3.04
N SER A 315 0.13 29.50 3.14
CA SER A 315 -1.09 29.01 2.49
C SER A 315 -0.79 28.80 1.01
N GLN A 316 -1.03 27.59 0.52
CA GLN A 316 -0.80 27.20 -0.89
C GLN A 316 -1.61 28.01 -1.92
N ASP A 317 -2.49 28.90 -1.45
CA ASP A 317 -3.26 29.84 -2.27
C ASP A 317 -2.59 31.23 -2.39
N ALA A 318 -1.46 31.49 -1.72
CA ALA A 318 -0.88 32.84 -1.63
C ALA A 318 -0.05 33.27 -2.85
N ASP A 319 0.45 32.35 -3.68
CA ASP A 319 1.27 32.66 -4.87
C ASP A 319 0.77 31.96 -6.15
N ALA A 320 -0.55 31.77 -6.29
CA ALA A 320 -1.15 31.34 -7.55
C ALA A 320 -1.28 32.49 -8.57
N ASN A 321 -0.35 33.45 -8.55
CA ASN A 321 -0.44 34.68 -9.34
C ASN A 321 0.80 34.97 -10.19
N ASP A 322 1.47 33.92 -10.66
CA ASP A 322 2.15 33.95 -11.95
C ASP A 322 1.43 32.94 -12.84
N ASN A 323 0.80 33.43 -13.90
CA ASN A 323 0.29 32.60 -14.98
C ASN A 323 1.47 31.70 -15.40
N PRO A 324 1.38 30.36 -15.26
CA PRO A 324 2.52 29.48 -15.56
C PRO A 324 3.01 29.85 -16.94
N ASP A 325 4.33 29.99 -17.10
CA ASP A 325 4.93 30.41 -18.37
C ASP A 325 4.38 29.49 -19.48
N ILE A 326 3.41 30.00 -20.23
CA ILE A 326 2.57 29.21 -21.13
C ILE A 326 3.47 28.58 -22.20
N ASP A 327 4.55 29.29 -22.54
CA ASP A 327 5.55 28.90 -23.51
C ASP A 327 6.31 27.63 -23.04
N LEU A 328 6.57 27.49 -21.74
CA LEU A 328 7.18 26.27 -21.19
C LEU A 328 6.21 25.08 -21.23
N LEU A 329 4.94 25.31 -20.94
CA LEU A 329 3.92 24.26 -21.04
C LEU A 329 3.73 23.76 -22.47
N ASP A 330 4.05 24.57 -23.48
CA ASP A 330 3.99 24.19 -24.88
C ASP A 330 5.10 23.20 -25.28
N LEU A 331 6.15 23.05 -24.46
CA LEU A 331 7.20 22.04 -24.64
C LEU A 331 6.76 20.63 -24.21
N ILE A 332 5.66 20.50 -23.46
CA ILE A 332 5.18 19.22 -22.90
C ILE A 332 5.05 18.12 -23.96
N PRO A 333 4.35 18.31 -25.09
CA PRO A 333 4.16 17.23 -26.07
C PRO A 333 5.49 16.66 -26.59
N ALA A 334 6.44 17.54 -26.94
CA ALA A 334 7.74 17.14 -27.47
C ALA A 334 8.58 16.40 -26.41
N LYS A 335 8.64 16.92 -25.18
CA LYS A 335 9.38 16.30 -24.07
C LYS A 335 8.75 14.97 -23.64
N LEU A 336 7.43 14.89 -23.69
CA LEU A 336 6.68 13.68 -23.38
C LEU A 336 6.93 12.59 -24.42
N ALA A 337 6.89 12.91 -25.72
CA ALA A 337 7.15 11.95 -26.79
C ALA A 337 8.55 11.33 -26.70
N LEU A 338 9.54 12.10 -26.23
CA LEU A 338 10.90 11.60 -25.97
C LEU A 338 10.96 10.65 -24.76
N LYS A 339 10.26 10.99 -23.68
CA LYS A 339 10.26 10.20 -22.44
C LYS A 339 9.38 8.95 -22.52
N TYR A 340 8.26 9.03 -23.22
CA TYR A 340 7.24 8.00 -23.37
C TYR A 340 6.82 7.91 -24.85
N PRO A 341 7.59 7.18 -25.68
CA PRO A 341 7.24 6.97 -27.08
C PRO A 341 5.84 6.36 -27.21
N THR A 342 5.07 6.84 -28.19
CA THR A 342 3.71 6.34 -28.41
C THR A 342 3.70 4.86 -28.78
N MET A 343 2.74 4.13 -28.23
CA MET A 343 2.54 2.70 -28.45
C MET A 343 1.13 2.49 -29.01
N PRO A 344 0.90 2.68 -30.30
CA PRO A 344 -0.38 2.41 -30.93
C PRO A 344 -0.64 0.90 -31.03
N GLU A 345 -1.91 0.51 -31.00
CA GLU A 345 -2.35 -0.87 -31.20
C GLU A 345 -2.82 -1.09 -32.65
N PRO A 346 -2.65 -2.28 -33.25
CA PRO A 346 -2.97 -2.48 -34.66
C PRO A 346 -4.49 -2.49 -34.93
N THR A 347 -5.32 -2.71 -33.91
CA THR A 347 -6.79 -2.69 -34.04
C THR A 347 -7.42 -1.93 -32.87
N ALA A 348 -8.63 -1.41 -33.09
CA ALA A 348 -9.36 -0.66 -32.08
C ALA A 348 -9.75 -1.54 -30.87
N VAL A 349 -10.03 -2.83 -31.11
CA VAL A 349 -10.32 -3.82 -30.05
C VAL A 349 -9.09 -4.07 -29.17
N LEU A 350 -7.89 -4.16 -29.76
CA LEU A 350 -6.65 -4.29 -29.00
C LEU A 350 -6.35 -3.01 -28.21
N ALA A 351 -6.60 -1.83 -28.78
CA ALA A 351 -6.49 -0.55 -28.06
C ALA A 351 -7.42 -0.51 -26.82
N LYS A 352 -8.67 -0.96 -26.97
CA LYS A 352 -9.60 -1.11 -25.85
C LYS A 352 -9.07 -2.08 -24.79
N ASN A 353 -8.59 -3.26 -25.20
CA ASN A 353 -8.09 -4.25 -24.24
C ASN A 353 -6.86 -3.73 -23.48
N ALA A 354 -5.92 -3.08 -24.17
CA ALA A 354 -4.77 -2.44 -23.55
C ALA A 354 -5.20 -1.36 -22.54
N LEU A 355 -6.19 -0.52 -22.89
CA LEU A 355 -6.72 0.48 -21.95
C LEU A 355 -7.35 -0.17 -20.70
N MET A 356 -8.07 -1.28 -20.85
CA MET A 356 -8.65 -1.99 -19.70
C MET A 356 -7.58 -2.55 -18.76
N GLU A 357 -6.45 -3.01 -19.28
CA GLU A 357 -5.31 -3.42 -18.45
C GLU A 357 -4.65 -2.23 -17.75
N ILE A 358 -4.52 -1.12 -18.46
CA ILE A 358 -3.94 0.12 -17.95
C ILE A 358 -4.73 0.71 -16.78
N LEU A 359 -6.07 0.71 -16.86
CA LEU A 359 -6.94 1.17 -15.77
C LEU A 359 -6.82 0.32 -14.50
N ARG A 360 -6.16 -0.85 -14.56
CA ARG A 360 -5.83 -1.69 -13.40
C ARG A 360 -4.42 -1.44 -12.86
N ASN A 361 -3.58 -0.73 -13.62
CA ASN A 361 -2.18 -0.45 -13.27
C ASN A 361 -2.05 0.87 -12.50
N LYS A 362 -1.06 0.95 -11.60
CA LYS A 362 -0.88 2.06 -10.65
C LYS A 362 0.15 3.10 -11.08
N LEU A 363 0.73 3.00 -12.28
CA LEU A 363 1.80 3.90 -12.72
C LEU A 363 1.43 4.69 -13.98
N PRO A 364 1.84 5.97 -14.09
CA PRO A 364 1.61 6.77 -15.29
C PRO A 364 2.27 6.21 -16.56
N SER A 365 3.41 5.56 -16.40
CA SER A 365 4.17 4.95 -17.50
C SER A 365 3.38 3.92 -18.29
N SER A 366 2.30 3.34 -17.74
CA SER A 366 1.46 2.41 -18.48
C SER A 366 0.45 3.09 -19.41
N TRP A 367 -0.06 4.27 -19.06
CA TRP A 367 -1.14 4.92 -19.83
C TRP A 367 -0.65 5.99 -20.80
N VAL A 368 0.38 6.75 -20.42
CA VAL A 368 0.90 7.87 -21.23
C VAL A 368 1.22 7.45 -22.67
N PRO A 369 1.95 6.34 -22.93
CA PRO A 369 2.26 5.89 -24.29
C PRO A 369 1.04 5.59 -25.16
N ARG A 370 -0.13 5.34 -24.57
CA ARG A 370 -1.35 4.95 -25.30
C ARG A 370 -2.27 6.12 -25.64
N VAL A 371 -2.01 7.30 -25.08
CA VAL A 371 -2.82 8.50 -25.35
C VAL A 371 -2.41 9.10 -26.70
N ASN A 372 -3.38 9.57 -27.47
CA ASN A 372 -3.11 10.37 -28.65
C ASN A 372 -2.55 11.74 -28.24
N ILE A 373 -1.26 11.95 -28.51
CA ILE A 373 -0.53 13.19 -28.22
C ILE A 373 -0.30 14.06 -29.46
N ASP A 374 -1.01 13.80 -30.56
CA ASP A 374 -0.92 14.60 -31.78
C ASP A 374 -1.75 15.90 -31.68
N GLY A 375 -1.25 16.99 -32.27
CA GLY A 375 -1.95 18.27 -32.36
C GLY A 375 -1.37 19.36 -31.47
N GLU A 376 -2.13 20.45 -31.30
CA GLU A 376 -1.67 21.64 -30.58
C GLU A 376 -1.37 21.34 -29.09
N PRO A 377 -0.33 21.95 -28.48
CA PRO A 377 0.08 21.65 -27.12
C PRO A 377 -1.04 21.73 -26.08
N THR A 378 -1.91 22.74 -26.18
CA THR A 378 -3.09 22.87 -25.30
C THR A 378 -4.04 21.67 -25.40
N GLN A 379 -4.26 21.14 -26.61
CA GLN A 379 -5.14 19.97 -26.79
C GLN A 379 -4.50 18.72 -26.16
N VAL A 380 -3.20 18.53 -26.37
CA VAL A 380 -2.44 17.42 -25.77
C VAL A 380 -2.49 17.48 -24.25
N ARG A 381 -2.27 18.66 -23.65
CA ARG A 381 -2.38 18.86 -22.19
C ARG A 381 -3.78 18.51 -21.67
N ASN A 382 -4.83 18.92 -22.37
CA ASN A 382 -6.21 18.61 -21.99
C ASN A 382 -6.49 17.11 -22.06
N ARG A 383 -6.05 16.42 -23.12
CA ARG A 383 -6.20 14.96 -23.25
C ARG A 383 -5.46 14.22 -22.14
N LEU A 384 -4.22 14.59 -21.84
CA LEU A 384 -3.43 13.97 -20.77
C LEU A 384 -4.06 14.21 -19.39
N THR A 385 -4.58 15.41 -19.16
CA THR A 385 -5.31 15.75 -17.94
C THR A 385 -6.55 14.87 -17.78
N GLN A 386 -7.35 14.75 -18.84
CA GLN A 386 -8.54 13.89 -18.84
C GLN A 386 -8.17 12.41 -18.72
N ALA A 387 -7.07 11.97 -19.33
CA ALA A 387 -6.54 10.61 -19.19
C ALA A 387 -6.18 10.30 -17.73
N ALA A 388 -5.39 11.17 -17.10
CA ALA A 388 -5.01 11.04 -15.70
C ALA A 388 -6.23 11.00 -14.77
N LYS A 389 -7.28 11.78 -15.09
CA LYS A 389 -8.55 11.83 -14.36
C LYS A 389 -9.30 10.49 -14.42
N ILE A 390 -9.51 9.95 -15.62
CA ILE A 390 -10.17 8.65 -15.85
C ILE A 390 -9.36 7.52 -15.21
N TRP A 391 -8.04 7.56 -15.37
CA TRP A 391 -7.13 6.58 -14.79
C TRP A 391 -7.16 6.60 -13.25
N TRP A 392 -7.16 7.79 -12.64
CA TRP A 392 -7.18 7.92 -11.18
C TRP A 392 -8.50 7.53 -10.55
N ASP A 393 -9.61 7.74 -11.25
CA ASP A 393 -10.93 7.29 -10.78
C ASP A 393 -10.94 5.79 -10.46
N THR A 394 -10.13 4.98 -11.15
CA THR A 394 -10.01 3.52 -10.95
C THR A 394 -8.77 3.13 -10.15
N SER A 395 -7.69 3.90 -10.23
CA SER A 395 -6.39 3.57 -9.64
C SER A 395 -6.16 4.13 -8.24
N ASN A 396 -7.00 5.08 -7.78
CA ASN A 396 -6.89 5.70 -6.46
C ASN A 396 -6.95 4.61 -5.35
N PRO A 397 -5.93 4.51 -4.47
CA PRO A 397 -5.89 3.51 -3.39
C PRO A 397 -7.07 3.55 -2.42
N SER A 398 -7.71 4.72 -2.28
CA SER A 398 -8.90 4.91 -1.45
C SER A 398 -10.20 4.63 -2.22
N ALA A 399 -10.18 4.76 -3.55
CA ALA A 399 -11.32 4.45 -4.38
C ALA A 399 -11.49 2.94 -4.48
N THR A 400 -12.74 2.50 -4.56
CA THR A 400 -13.06 1.12 -4.89
C THR A 400 -13.77 1.07 -6.21
N ARG A 401 -13.18 1.71 -7.22
CA ARG A 401 -13.80 1.72 -8.54
C ARG A 401 -13.13 0.74 -9.48
N LEU A 402 -13.95 0.10 -10.29
CA LEU A 402 -13.51 -0.92 -11.22
C LEU A 402 -14.26 -0.75 -12.53
N THR A 403 -13.61 -1.10 -13.63
CA THR A 403 -14.15 -0.89 -14.97
C THR A 403 -14.46 -2.22 -15.63
N VAL A 404 -15.67 -2.35 -16.17
CA VAL A 404 -16.08 -3.49 -17.00
C VAL A 404 -16.52 -2.99 -18.38
N PRO A 405 -15.91 -3.47 -19.47
CA PRO A 405 -16.39 -3.17 -20.81
C PRO A 405 -17.74 -3.86 -21.04
N LEU A 406 -18.73 -3.09 -21.49
CA LEU A 406 -20.08 -3.56 -21.80
C LEU A 406 -20.25 -3.85 -23.30
N ASP A 407 -19.77 -2.94 -24.14
CA ASP A 407 -19.92 -3.01 -25.58
C ASP A 407 -18.85 -2.17 -26.29
N PHE A 408 -18.73 -2.37 -27.61
CA PHE A 408 -17.74 -1.69 -28.44
C PHE A 408 -18.30 -1.40 -29.83
N HIS A 409 -18.03 -0.20 -30.32
CA HIS A 409 -18.45 0.23 -31.65
C HIS A 409 -17.30 0.90 -32.39
N GLU A 410 -17.06 0.46 -33.62
CA GLU A 410 -16.06 1.02 -34.54
C GLU A 410 -16.77 1.59 -35.77
N ASN A 411 -16.42 2.82 -36.15
CA ASN A 411 -16.97 3.52 -37.30
C ASN A 411 -15.85 4.31 -38.00
N GLY A 412 -15.30 3.72 -39.06
CA GLY A 412 -14.19 4.30 -39.83
C GLY A 412 -12.92 4.42 -38.99
N ASP A 413 -12.42 5.64 -38.85
CA ASP A 413 -11.19 5.94 -38.11
C ASP A 413 -11.43 6.21 -36.61
N TYR A 414 -12.64 5.97 -36.11
CA TYR A 414 -13.00 6.16 -34.71
C TYR A 414 -13.64 4.92 -34.11
N ALA A 415 -13.45 4.75 -32.82
CA ALA A 415 -14.15 3.73 -32.06
C ALA A 415 -14.51 4.23 -30.66
N THR A 416 -15.46 3.56 -30.03
CA THR A 416 -15.85 3.83 -28.66
C THR A 416 -16.16 2.53 -27.91
N ALA A 417 -15.74 2.49 -26.64
CA ALA A 417 -16.10 1.45 -25.70
C ALA A 417 -17.09 2.02 -24.68
N ALA A 418 -18.22 1.34 -24.51
CA ALA A 418 -19.14 1.58 -23.41
C ALA A 418 -18.63 0.80 -22.19
N CYS A 419 -18.38 1.47 -21.07
CA CYS A 419 -17.81 0.88 -19.88
C CYS A 419 -18.65 1.22 -18.64
N GLN A 420 -18.87 0.24 -17.77
CA GLN A 420 -19.47 0.43 -16.46
C GLN A 420 -18.35 0.66 -15.42
N PHE A 421 -18.38 1.81 -14.76
CA PHE A 421 -17.45 2.21 -13.70
C PHE A 421 -18.10 1.97 -12.33
N PHE A 422 -17.92 0.77 -11.83
CA PHE A 422 -18.45 0.32 -10.56
C PHE A 422 -17.86 1.08 -9.38
N ASP A 423 -18.64 1.25 -8.32
CA ASP A 423 -18.11 1.43 -6.95
C ASP A 423 -18.38 0.12 -6.20
N THR A 424 -17.36 -0.57 -5.68
CA THR A 424 -17.54 -1.83 -4.95
C THR A 424 -18.49 -1.70 -3.76
N ARG A 425 -18.68 -0.48 -3.22
CA ARG A 425 -19.62 -0.21 -2.13
C ARG A 425 -21.07 -0.13 -2.60
N ASN A 426 -21.30 0.24 -3.86
CA ASN A 426 -22.62 0.46 -4.46
C ASN A 426 -22.65 -0.10 -5.89
N LEU A 427 -22.36 -1.41 -6.04
CA LEU A 427 -22.26 -2.05 -7.35
C LEU A 427 -23.58 -2.10 -8.13
N ASP A 428 -24.69 -1.84 -7.47
CA ASP A 428 -26.03 -1.80 -8.04
C ASP A 428 -26.37 -0.47 -8.72
N ILE A 429 -25.51 0.54 -8.62
CA ILE A 429 -25.72 1.85 -9.26
C ILE A 429 -25.02 1.88 -10.64
N PRO A 430 -25.77 2.12 -11.75
CA PRO A 430 -25.17 2.30 -13.06
C PRO A 430 -24.30 3.55 -13.11
N ASN A 431 -23.15 3.45 -13.76
CA ASN A 431 -22.20 4.54 -13.97
C ASN A 431 -21.50 4.28 -15.29
N LEU A 432 -22.19 4.67 -16.36
CA LEU A 432 -21.74 4.46 -17.72
C LEU A 432 -20.75 5.55 -18.12
N MET A 433 -19.62 5.13 -18.69
CA MET A 433 -18.64 6.03 -19.30
C MET A 433 -18.31 5.51 -20.70
N PHE A 434 -18.15 6.43 -21.64
CA PHE A 434 -17.65 6.13 -22.98
C PHE A 434 -16.17 6.47 -23.07
N LEU A 435 -15.38 5.52 -23.55
CA LEU A 435 -13.95 5.69 -23.82
C LEU A 435 -13.75 5.69 -25.33
N TYR A 436 -13.06 6.69 -25.88
CA TYR A 436 -12.95 6.89 -27.32
C TYR A 436 -11.56 6.53 -27.83
N PHE A 437 -11.48 6.11 -29.08
CA PHE A 437 -10.24 5.72 -29.73
C PHE A 437 -10.21 6.30 -31.14
N THR A 438 -9.01 6.66 -31.59
CA THR A 438 -8.77 7.24 -32.91
C THR A 438 -7.69 6.44 -33.62
N LYS A 439 -7.90 6.19 -34.91
CA LYS A 439 -6.93 5.56 -35.80
C LYS A 439 -5.96 6.61 -36.33
N THR A 440 -4.67 6.39 -36.11
CA THR A 440 -3.56 7.18 -36.67
C THR A 440 -2.83 6.37 -37.74
N PRO A 441 -1.90 6.96 -38.52
CA PRO A 441 -1.05 6.21 -39.43
C PRO A 441 -0.23 5.10 -38.76
N MET A 442 0.07 5.24 -37.47
CA MET A 442 0.85 4.27 -36.69
C MET A 442 -0.04 3.19 -36.03
N GLY A 443 -1.37 3.36 -36.05
CA GLY A 443 -2.34 2.46 -35.43
C GLY A 443 -3.31 3.21 -34.50
N TRP A 444 -4.00 2.47 -33.65
CA TRP A 444 -5.06 2.96 -32.77
C TRP A 444 -4.52 3.45 -31.42
N LEU A 445 -4.94 4.64 -31.01
CA LEU A 445 -4.61 5.25 -29.73
C LEU A 445 -5.87 5.62 -28.96
N TRP A 446 -5.74 5.74 -27.64
CA TRP A 446 -6.79 6.26 -26.77
C TRP A 446 -6.94 7.77 -26.95
N GLU A 447 -8.18 8.21 -27.12
CA GLU A 447 -8.58 9.62 -27.27
C GLU A 447 -9.46 10.01 -26.08
N PRO A 448 -8.90 10.49 -24.96
CA PRO A 448 -9.66 10.82 -23.76
C PRO A 448 -10.71 11.92 -23.98
N ILE A 449 -10.48 12.80 -24.96
CA ILE A 449 -11.39 13.87 -25.36
C ILE A 449 -11.63 13.71 -26.87
N PRO A 450 -12.77 13.14 -27.31
CA PRO A 450 -13.02 12.92 -28.72
C PRO A 450 -13.07 14.23 -29.51
N SER A 451 -12.56 14.20 -30.75
CA SER A 451 -12.72 15.30 -31.70
C SER A 451 -14.20 15.51 -32.05
N ASP A 452 -14.56 16.67 -32.59
CA ASP A 452 -15.96 16.94 -32.95
C ASP A 452 -16.46 16.04 -34.09
N ASP A 453 -15.59 15.63 -35.00
CA ASP A 453 -15.91 14.62 -36.03
C ASP A 453 -16.17 13.24 -35.40
N ALA A 454 -15.35 12.81 -34.42
CA ALA A 454 -15.57 11.58 -33.67
C ALA A 454 -16.90 11.61 -32.92
N LYS A 455 -17.21 12.72 -32.22
CA LYS A 455 -18.50 12.91 -31.53
C LYS A 455 -19.66 12.77 -32.50
N LYS A 456 -19.60 13.42 -33.67
CA LYS A 456 -20.68 13.37 -34.67
C LYS A 456 -20.88 11.97 -35.26
N LYS A 457 -19.81 11.23 -35.54
CA LYS A 457 -19.88 9.87 -36.12
C LYS A 457 -20.33 8.82 -35.11
N LEU A 458 -20.12 9.05 -33.82
CA LEU A 458 -20.43 8.10 -32.76
C LEU A 458 -21.69 8.47 -31.96
N SER A 459 -22.24 9.69 -32.10
CA SER A 459 -23.32 10.22 -31.26
C SER A 459 -24.58 9.38 -31.29
N GLU A 460 -25.01 8.93 -32.48
CA GLU A 460 -26.22 8.11 -32.62
C GLU A 460 -26.12 6.84 -31.78
N TRP A 461 -24.98 6.15 -31.86
CA TRP A 461 -24.73 4.95 -31.07
C TRP A 461 -24.61 5.28 -29.57
N THR A 462 -23.82 6.28 -29.17
CA THR A 462 -23.63 6.62 -27.75
C THR A 462 -24.92 7.12 -27.09
N ASP A 463 -25.76 7.86 -27.81
CA ASP A 463 -27.04 8.37 -27.32
C ASP A 463 -28.05 7.24 -27.12
N GLN A 464 -28.07 6.27 -28.05
CA GLN A 464 -28.87 5.05 -27.89
C GLN A 464 -28.43 4.27 -26.65
N GLN A 465 -27.12 3.99 -26.53
CA GLN A 465 -26.58 3.23 -25.40
C GLN A 465 -26.85 3.93 -24.06
N SER A 466 -26.74 5.26 -24.01
CA SER A 466 -27.03 6.05 -22.80
C SER A 466 -28.46 5.92 -22.30
N LYS A 467 -29.43 5.69 -23.21
CA LYS A 467 -30.85 5.50 -22.88
C LYS A 467 -31.19 4.06 -22.48
N GLU A 468 -30.51 3.08 -23.08
CA GLU A 468 -30.78 1.66 -22.85
C GLU A 468 -30.07 1.11 -21.60
N TRP A 469 -28.82 1.51 -21.38
CA TRP A 469 -27.96 0.90 -20.35
C TRP A 469 -28.41 1.05 -18.91
N PRO A 470 -28.96 2.19 -18.46
CA PRO A 470 -29.51 2.29 -17.11
C PRO A 470 -30.57 1.21 -16.81
N LYS A 471 -31.22 0.63 -17.82
CA LYS A 471 -32.28 -0.38 -17.67
C LYS A 471 -31.75 -1.83 -17.71
N HIS A 472 -30.65 -2.09 -18.40
CA HIS A 472 -30.25 -3.46 -18.76
C HIS A 472 -28.73 -3.76 -18.63
N TRP A 473 -27.97 -2.94 -17.92
CA TRP A 473 -26.52 -3.15 -17.77
C TRP A 473 -26.16 -4.45 -17.02
N GLN A 474 -26.95 -4.85 -16.01
CA GLN A 474 -26.65 -6.04 -15.19
C GLN A 474 -26.55 -7.34 -16.01
N PRO A 475 -27.52 -7.68 -16.89
CA PRO A 475 -27.39 -8.80 -17.81
C PRO A 475 -26.11 -8.79 -18.66
N LYS A 476 -25.67 -7.62 -19.13
CA LYS A 476 -24.47 -7.48 -19.97
C LYS A 476 -23.19 -7.75 -19.17
N VAL A 477 -23.08 -7.20 -17.96
CA VAL A 477 -21.94 -7.45 -17.06
C VAL A 477 -21.86 -8.92 -16.66
N LEU A 478 -23.02 -9.56 -16.46
CA LEU A 478 -23.14 -10.96 -16.08
C LEU A 478 -23.29 -11.90 -17.28
N ALA A 479 -22.99 -11.45 -18.51
CA ALA A 479 -23.16 -12.27 -19.71
C ALA A 479 -22.33 -13.56 -19.66
N ASP A 480 -21.12 -13.48 -19.08
CA ASP A 480 -20.21 -14.61 -18.89
C ASP A 480 -20.48 -15.40 -17.58
N CYS A 481 -21.51 -15.04 -16.80
CA CYS A 481 -21.92 -15.75 -15.59
C CYS A 481 -22.93 -16.85 -15.93
N HIS A 482 -22.60 -18.10 -15.58
CA HIS A 482 -23.53 -19.21 -15.82
C HIS A 482 -24.80 -19.04 -14.97
N THR A 483 -25.96 -19.06 -15.63
CA THR A 483 -27.27 -18.96 -14.96
C THR A 483 -27.87 -20.35 -14.78
N LEU A 484 -28.08 -20.74 -13.52
CA LEU A 484 -28.62 -22.02 -13.11
C LEU A 484 -30.14 -21.96 -13.03
N GLU A 485 -30.83 -22.76 -13.83
CA GLU A 485 -32.27 -22.93 -13.72
C GLU A 485 -32.65 -23.76 -12.48
N LYS A 486 -31.81 -24.74 -12.14
CA LYS A 486 -31.90 -25.58 -10.94
C LYS A 486 -30.50 -25.97 -10.48
N ILE A 487 -30.38 -26.37 -9.21
CA ILE A 487 -29.15 -27.01 -8.73
C ILE A 487 -28.97 -28.35 -9.46
N PRO A 488 -27.81 -28.62 -10.08
CA PRO A 488 -27.57 -29.88 -10.78
C PRO A 488 -27.70 -31.08 -9.85
N ASP A 489 -28.29 -32.17 -10.35
CA ASP A 489 -28.26 -33.49 -9.69
C ASP A 489 -27.07 -34.32 -10.20
N ALA A 490 -25.93 -33.65 -10.37
CA ALA A 490 -24.67 -34.24 -10.80
C ALA A 490 -23.70 -34.27 -9.62
N ALA A 491 -22.70 -35.15 -9.68
CA ALA A 491 -21.64 -35.16 -8.70
C ALA A 491 -20.95 -33.77 -8.64
N PRO A 492 -20.65 -33.25 -7.43
CA PRO A 492 -19.98 -31.97 -7.30
C PRO A 492 -18.54 -32.06 -7.81
N PRO A 493 -17.89 -30.92 -8.09
CA PRO A 493 -16.52 -30.91 -8.60
C PRO A 493 -15.56 -31.55 -7.59
N SER A 494 -14.47 -32.14 -8.06
CA SER A 494 -13.46 -32.72 -7.17
C SER A 494 -12.83 -31.66 -6.26
N ALA A 495 -12.19 -32.09 -5.17
CA ALA A 495 -11.50 -31.18 -4.25
C ALA A 495 -10.38 -30.38 -4.96
N GLU A 496 -9.66 -31.00 -5.89
CA GLU A 496 -8.59 -30.35 -6.66
C GLU A 496 -9.12 -29.30 -7.63
N GLU A 497 -10.16 -29.62 -8.40
CA GLU A 497 -10.83 -28.68 -9.29
C GLU A 497 -11.42 -27.49 -8.51
N SER A 498 -11.98 -27.77 -7.34
CA SER A 498 -12.57 -26.75 -6.47
C SER A 498 -11.53 -25.80 -5.89
N ARG A 499 -10.39 -26.34 -5.45
CA ARG A 499 -9.22 -25.56 -5.01
C ARG A 499 -8.77 -24.61 -6.11
N LYS A 500 -8.53 -25.13 -7.31
CA LYS A 500 -8.05 -24.36 -8.45
C LYS A 500 -9.02 -23.25 -8.84
N CYS A 501 -10.33 -23.53 -8.80
CA CYS A 501 -11.37 -22.54 -9.07
C CYS A 501 -11.34 -21.37 -8.08
N VAL A 502 -11.26 -21.66 -6.77
CA VAL A 502 -11.21 -20.62 -5.72
C VAL A 502 -9.88 -19.86 -5.73
N GLU A 503 -8.76 -20.52 -5.99
CA GLU A 503 -7.47 -19.84 -6.13
C GLU A 503 -7.46 -18.88 -7.33
N SER A 504 -8.01 -19.31 -8.46
CA SER A 504 -8.16 -18.46 -9.65
C SER A 504 -9.09 -17.28 -9.38
N PHE A 505 -10.17 -17.50 -8.61
CA PHE A 505 -11.08 -16.44 -8.19
C PHE A 505 -10.36 -15.42 -7.31
N HIS A 506 -9.67 -15.85 -6.25
CA HIS A 506 -8.88 -14.96 -5.40
C HIS A 506 -7.78 -14.21 -6.17
N GLN A 507 -7.18 -14.83 -7.20
CA GLN A 507 -6.22 -14.15 -8.07
C GLN A 507 -6.89 -13.05 -8.90
N ALA A 508 -8.04 -13.33 -9.50
CA ALA A 508 -8.82 -12.35 -10.27
C ALA A 508 -9.28 -11.16 -9.40
N ILE A 509 -9.73 -11.42 -8.16
CA ILE A 509 -10.08 -10.36 -7.22
C ILE A 509 -8.85 -9.51 -6.87
N ARG A 510 -7.68 -10.15 -6.62
CA ARG A 510 -6.41 -9.44 -6.32
C ARG A 510 -5.91 -8.59 -7.48
N SER A 511 -6.11 -9.02 -8.72
CA SER A 511 -5.74 -8.24 -9.91
C SER A 511 -6.78 -7.20 -10.32
N GLY A 512 -7.93 -7.13 -9.64
CA GLY A 512 -9.04 -6.24 -10.02
C GLY A 512 -9.75 -6.65 -11.32
N ASP A 513 -9.62 -7.91 -11.75
CA ASP A 513 -10.25 -8.42 -12.97
C ASP A 513 -11.66 -8.97 -12.70
N ILE A 514 -12.65 -8.07 -12.72
CA ILE A 514 -14.06 -8.44 -12.53
C ILE A 514 -14.52 -9.48 -13.54
N THR A 515 -14.19 -9.32 -14.83
CA THR A 515 -14.66 -10.23 -15.88
C THR A 515 -14.14 -11.65 -15.64
N ALA A 516 -12.86 -11.79 -15.28
CA ALA A 516 -12.29 -13.08 -14.90
C ALA A 516 -12.96 -13.66 -13.64
N ALA A 517 -13.24 -12.83 -12.63
CA ALA A 517 -13.94 -13.28 -11.43
C ALA A 517 -15.37 -13.75 -11.73
N ILE A 518 -16.14 -13.00 -12.52
CA ILE A 518 -17.52 -13.36 -12.92
C ILE A 518 -17.54 -14.69 -13.67
N ARG A 519 -16.59 -14.94 -14.58
CA ARG A 519 -16.46 -16.21 -15.31
C ARG A 519 -16.29 -17.43 -14.43
N LEU A 520 -15.77 -17.26 -13.21
CA LEU A 520 -15.59 -18.33 -12.22
C LEU A 520 -16.81 -18.50 -11.30
N THR A 521 -17.85 -17.69 -11.48
CA THR A 521 -19.08 -17.73 -10.69
C THR A 521 -20.27 -18.27 -11.47
N ALA A 522 -21.26 -18.75 -10.74
CA ALA A 522 -22.59 -19.04 -11.24
C ALA A 522 -23.64 -18.30 -10.40
N ARG A 523 -24.85 -18.21 -10.92
CA ARG A 523 -25.99 -17.54 -10.27
C ARG A 523 -27.28 -18.31 -10.53
N LEU A 524 -28.25 -18.20 -9.63
CA LEU A 524 -29.57 -18.79 -9.74
C LEU A 524 -30.49 -17.95 -10.63
N LYS A 525 -31.41 -18.58 -11.36
CA LYS A 525 -32.44 -17.90 -12.14
C LYS A 525 -33.55 -17.35 -11.24
N THR A 526 -33.23 -16.36 -10.40
CA THR A 526 -34.17 -15.66 -9.51
C THR A 526 -34.05 -14.13 -9.68
N PRO A 527 -35.12 -13.35 -9.43
CA PRO A 527 -35.10 -11.90 -9.65
C PRO A 527 -33.94 -11.17 -8.96
N ASP A 528 -33.62 -11.55 -7.71
CA ASP A 528 -32.60 -10.85 -6.91
C ASP A 528 -31.18 -11.38 -7.13
N SER A 529 -30.98 -12.43 -7.94
CA SER A 529 -29.69 -13.12 -8.04
C SER A 529 -28.58 -12.24 -8.62
N ALA A 530 -28.89 -11.44 -9.64
CA ALA A 530 -27.94 -10.51 -10.24
C ALA A 530 -27.40 -9.51 -9.20
N THR A 531 -28.31 -8.87 -8.47
CA THR A 531 -27.98 -7.90 -7.43
C THR A 531 -27.21 -8.55 -6.28
N ASN A 532 -27.61 -9.74 -5.83
CA ASN A 532 -26.93 -10.45 -4.76
C ASN A 532 -25.50 -10.87 -5.14
N LEU A 533 -25.31 -11.40 -6.35
CA LEU A 533 -24.00 -11.78 -6.87
C LEU A 533 -23.07 -10.57 -6.93
N LEU A 534 -23.53 -9.48 -7.56
CA LEU A 534 -22.72 -8.26 -7.70
C LEU A 534 -22.38 -7.68 -6.33
N ARG A 535 -23.35 -7.54 -5.42
CA ARG A 535 -23.10 -7.05 -4.05
C ARG A 535 -22.04 -7.88 -3.32
N ASN A 536 -22.13 -9.21 -3.37
CA ASN A 536 -21.16 -10.07 -2.70
C ASN A 536 -19.77 -9.99 -3.35
N LEU A 537 -19.71 -9.89 -4.68
CA LEU A 537 -18.45 -9.64 -5.40
C LEU A 537 -17.80 -8.32 -4.97
N GLY A 538 -18.61 -7.29 -4.75
CA GLY A 538 -18.16 -6.00 -4.20
C GLY A 538 -17.48 -6.15 -2.84
N TYR A 539 -18.09 -6.91 -1.93
CA TYR A 539 -17.50 -7.15 -0.60
C TYR A 539 -16.15 -7.87 -0.68
N GLU A 540 -16.01 -8.88 -1.54
CA GLU A 540 -14.73 -9.57 -1.79
C GLU A 540 -13.66 -8.59 -2.29
N MET A 541 -14.03 -7.74 -3.26
CA MET A 541 -13.12 -6.74 -3.83
C MET A 541 -12.73 -5.64 -2.84
N THR A 542 -13.69 -5.09 -2.08
CA THR A 542 -13.40 -4.10 -1.03
C THR A 542 -12.40 -4.66 -0.03
N GLY A 543 -12.58 -5.92 0.38
CA GLY A 543 -11.71 -6.61 1.32
C GLY A 543 -10.26 -6.65 0.85
N VAL A 544 -10.03 -7.06 -0.41
CA VAL A 544 -8.69 -7.17 -0.97
C VAL A 544 -8.07 -5.79 -1.28
N LEU A 545 -8.83 -4.89 -1.92
CA LEU A 545 -8.30 -3.62 -2.41
C LEU A 545 -8.01 -2.61 -1.28
N GLN A 546 -8.88 -2.50 -0.28
CA GLN A 546 -8.71 -1.52 0.80
C GLN A 546 -7.93 -2.08 2.00
N ASN A 547 -8.19 -3.33 2.37
CA ASN A 547 -7.66 -3.91 3.60
C ASN A 547 -6.42 -4.77 3.38
N LYS A 548 -5.93 -4.87 2.12
CA LYS A 548 -4.79 -5.72 1.71
C LYS A 548 -4.94 -7.15 2.25
N GLN A 549 -6.17 -7.66 2.21
CA GLN A 549 -6.49 -8.97 2.74
C GLN A 549 -5.69 -10.07 2.07
N THR A 550 -5.20 -11.00 2.88
CA THR A 550 -4.61 -12.25 2.40
C THR A 550 -5.60 -13.37 2.68
N SER A 551 -5.84 -14.22 1.67
CA SER A 551 -6.71 -15.38 1.78
C SER A 551 -5.90 -16.66 1.68
N THR A 552 -6.21 -17.63 2.54
CA THR A 552 -5.63 -18.97 2.52
C THR A 552 -6.75 -20.00 2.60
N ILE A 553 -6.69 -21.03 1.76
CA ILE A 553 -7.65 -22.14 1.83
C ILE A 553 -7.29 -22.99 3.03
N ILE A 554 -8.23 -23.13 3.98
CA ILE A 554 -8.01 -23.91 5.20
C ILE A 554 -8.49 -25.35 5.07
N ASP A 555 -9.52 -25.59 4.27
CA ASP A 555 -10.07 -26.93 4.07
C ASP A 555 -11.04 -27.00 2.88
N ILE A 556 -11.35 -28.21 2.44
CA ILE A 556 -12.30 -28.48 1.35
C ILE A 556 -13.24 -29.62 1.77
N TYR A 557 -14.54 -29.36 1.73
CA TYR A 557 -15.59 -30.26 2.19
C TYR A 557 -16.39 -30.76 0.98
N GLN A 558 -16.51 -32.08 0.82
CA GLN A 558 -17.25 -32.69 -0.31
C GLN A 558 -18.57 -33.27 0.19
N GLY A 559 -19.67 -32.79 -0.38
CA GLY A 559 -21.04 -33.26 -0.15
C GLY A 559 -21.60 -34.02 -1.34
N LYS A 560 -22.92 -34.17 -1.36
CA LYS A 560 -23.65 -34.79 -2.48
C LYS A 560 -23.90 -33.82 -3.63
N PHE A 561 -24.17 -32.55 -3.34
CA PHE A 561 -24.50 -31.51 -4.32
C PHE A 561 -23.41 -30.44 -4.43
N TRP A 562 -22.58 -30.31 -3.40
CA TRP A 562 -21.59 -29.24 -3.29
C TRP A 562 -20.20 -29.80 -3.02
N THR A 563 -19.21 -29.10 -3.55
CA THR A 563 -17.90 -29.03 -2.90
C THR A 563 -17.75 -27.63 -2.34
N ALA A 564 -17.47 -27.51 -1.04
CA ALA A 564 -17.36 -26.24 -0.37
C ALA A 564 -15.91 -25.99 0.05
N VAL A 565 -15.37 -24.83 -0.29
CA VAL A 565 -13.99 -24.46 0.02
C VAL A 565 -14.00 -23.43 1.14
N GLY A 566 -13.46 -23.81 2.30
CA GLY A 566 -13.31 -22.91 3.43
C GLY A 566 -12.01 -22.12 3.30
N SER A 567 -12.09 -20.80 3.46
CA SER A 567 -10.91 -19.92 3.47
C SER A 567 -10.79 -19.18 4.79
N ARG A 568 -9.57 -18.77 5.11
CA ARG A 568 -9.23 -17.80 6.17
C ARG A 568 -8.79 -16.52 5.50
N ILE A 569 -9.42 -15.42 5.89
CA ILE A 569 -9.08 -14.08 5.42
C ILE A 569 -8.64 -13.24 6.63
N ASP A 570 -7.41 -12.75 6.59
CA ASP A 570 -6.85 -11.90 7.64
C ASP A 570 -6.82 -10.43 7.19
N SER A 571 -7.36 -9.53 8.03
CA SER A 571 -7.60 -8.12 7.70
C SER A 571 -7.40 -7.22 8.93
N LYS A 572 -6.29 -6.46 9.02
CA LYS A 572 -6.04 -5.41 10.04
C LYS A 572 -6.69 -5.69 11.43
N GLY A 573 -6.32 -6.81 12.06
CA GLY A 573 -6.78 -7.19 13.39
C GLY A 573 -8.10 -7.99 13.46
N LYS A 574 -8.69 -8.35 12.32
CA LYS A 574 -9.88 -9.21 12.23
C LYS A 574 -9.64 -10.35 11.25
N THR A 575 -9.97 -11.56 11.67
CA THR A 575 -9.97 -12.76 10.83
C THR A 575 -11.40 -13.16 10.52
N THR A 576 -11.69 -13.50 9.26
CA THR A 576 -12.97 -14.04 8.83
C THR A 576 -12.78 -15.38 8.13
N PHE A 577 -13.80 -16.22 8.19
CA PHE A 577 -13.76 -17.58 7.65
C PHE A 577 -14.92 -17.79 6.66
N PRO A 578 -14.82 -17.28 5.41
CA PRO A 578 -15.84 -17.52 4.39
C PRO A 578 -15.82 -18.96 3.87
N LEU A 579 -16.99 -19.42 3.44
CA LEU A 579 -17.19 -20.71 2.79
C LEU A 579 -17.73 -20.48 1.38
N TYR A 580 -16.99 -20.95 0.37
CA TYR A 580 -17.38 -20.84 -1.04
C TYR A 580 -17.99 -22.16 -1.52
N PRO A 581 -19.30 -22.23 -1.77
CA PRO A 581 -19.92 -23.42 -2.37
C PRO A 581 -19.69 -23.46 -3.87
N LEU A 582 -19.28 -24.62 -4.38
CA LEU A 582 -19.05 -24.89 -5.79
C LEU A 582 -19.94 -26.02 -6.31
N LEU A 583 -20.29 -25.90 -7.59
CA LEU A 583 -21.03 -26.89 -8.37
C LEU A 583 -20.41 -27.05 -9.75
N VAL A 584 -20.76 -28.15 -10.43
CA VAL A 584 -20.34 -28.39 -11.81
C VAL A 584 -21.31 -27.70 -12.77
N THR A 585 -20.75 -27.03 -13.79
CA THR A 585 -21.49 -26.51 -14.94
C THR A 585 -20.89 -27.07 -16.23
N PRO A 586 -21.56 -26.95 -17.40
CA PRO A 586 -20.97 -27.35 -18.69
C PRO A 586 -19.64 -26.65 -19.00
N GLN A 587 -19.35 -25.52 -18.35
CA GLN A 587 -18.14 -24.73 -18.53
C GLN A 587 -17.09 -25.02 -17.43
N GLY A 588 -17.31 -26.06 -16.62
CA GLY A 588 -16.47 -26.46 -15.49
C GLY A 588 -17.03 -26.02 -14.12
N PRO A 589 -16.24 -26.18 -13.04
CA PRO A 589 -16.62 -25.77 -11.69
C PRO A 589 -16.91 -24.27 -11.60
N ARG A 590 -17.95 -23.89 -10.84
CA ARG A 590 -18.31 -22.49 -10.59
C ARG A 590 -18.67 -22.25 -9.14
N ILE A 591 -18.27 -21.09 -8.62
CA ILE A 591 -18.60 -20.62 -7.26
C ILE A 591 -20.01 -20.01 -7.29
N LEU A 592 -20.90 -20.48 -6.43
CA LEU A 592 -22.21 -19.86 -6.24
C LEU A 592 -22.09 -18.71 -5.22
N LEU A 593 -21.43 -17.63 -5.64
CA LEU A 593 -21.03 -16.52 -4.77
C LEU A 593 -22.22 -15.76 -4.14
N GLU A 594 -23.42 -15.87 -4.71
CA GLU A 594 -24.61 -15.31 -4.08
C GLU A 594 -24.96 -15.98 -2.74
N ILE A 595 -24.47 -17.20 -2.48
CA ILE A 595 -24.59 -17.92 -1.20
C ILE A 595 -23.40 -17.51 -0.31
N ASN A 596 -23.54 -16.36 0.34
CA ASN A 596 -22.51 -15.77 1.19
C ASN A 596 -22.56 -16.33 2.62
N LEU A 597 -21.79 -17.40 2.87
CA LEU A 597 -21.65 -18.05 4.17
C LEU A 597 -20.28 -17.74 4.78
N ALA A 598 -20.24 -17.48 6.08
CA ALA A 598 -18.97 -17.38 6.81
C ALA A 598 -19.14 -17.83 8.27
N ALA A 599 -18.15 -18.54 8.78
CA ALA A 599 -18.08 -18.89 10.20
C ALA A 599 -17.71 -17.65 11.03
N SER A 600 -18.53 -17.37 12.04
CA SER A 600 -18.38 -16.25 12.97
C SER A 600 -19.20 -16.51 14.22
N ASP A 601 -18.76 -15.96 15.36
CA ASP A 601 -19.53 -15.94 16.62
C ASP A 601 -20.46 -14.71 16.73
N ASN A 602 -20.57 -13.92 15.65
CA ASN A 602 -21.42 -12.74 15.60
C ASN A 602 -22.88 -13.12 15.29
N ARG A 603 -23.80 -12.75 16.19
CA ARG A 603 -25.26 -12.92 16.02
C ARG A 603 -25.81 -12.37 14.70
N SER A 604 -25.32 -11.21 14.25
CA SER A 604 -25.74 -10.64 12.96
C SER A 604 -25.32 -11.52 11.79
N ARG A 605 -24.14 -12.14 11.86
CA ARG A 605 -23.68 -13.05 10.81
C ARG A 605 -24.44 -14.38 10.83
N ASP A 606 -24.73 -14.92 12.01
CA ASP A 606 -25.59 -16.10 12.14
C ASP A 606 -26.98 -15.88 11.52
N PHE A 607 -27.57 -14.70 11.74
CA PHE A 607 -28.86 -14.33 11.11
C PHE A 607 -28.77 -14.30 9.57
N LEU A 608 -27.71 -13.71 9.01
CA LEU A 608 -27.49 -13.66 7.56
C LEU A 608 -27.28 -15.05 6.96
N ASN A 609 -26.49 -15.91 7.62
CA ASN A 609 -26.26 -17.28 7.17
C ASN A 609 -27.57 -18.09 7.18
N LYS A 610 -28.40 -17.96 8.23
CA LYS A 610 -29.72 -18.59 8.31
C LYS A 610 -30.65 -18.12 7.20
N THR A 611 -30.75 -16.81 6.98
CA THR A 611 -31.55 -16.23 5.90
C THR A 611 -31.13 -16.78 4.54
N MET A 612 -29.82 -16.93 4.31
CA MET A 612 -29.29 -17.49 3.06
C MET A 612 -29.65 -18.98 2.88
N MET A 613 -29.50 -19.78 3.94
CA MET A 613 -29.90 -21.20 3.92
C MET A 613 -31.40 -21.37 3.70
N GLU A 614 -32.24 -20.55 4.31
CA GLU A 614 -33.70 -20.56 4.08
C GLU A 614 -34.05 -20.22 2.64
N ARG A 615 -33.38 -19.23 2.03
CA ARG A 615 -33.53 -18.93 0.60
C ARG A 615 -33.16 -20.14 -0.26
N LEU A 616 -32.04 -20.80 0.03
CA LEU A 616 -31.64 -22.00 -0.72
C LEU A 616 -32.62 -23.17 -0.51
N ARG A 617 -33.16 -23.37 0.71
CA ARG A 617 -34.17 -24.40 1.01
C ARG A 617 -35.43 -24.25 0.17
N LYS A 618 -35.88 -23.00 -0.06
CA LYS A 618 -37.03 -22.71 -0.94
C LYS A 618 -36.80 -23.10 -2.40
N ILE A 619 -35.54 -23.17 -2.83
CA ILE A 619 -35.15 -23.50 -4.21
C ILE A 619 -34.87 -25.00 -4.35
N ASN A 620 -34.09 -25.57 -3.43
CA ASN A 620 -33.76 -26.99 -3.39
C ASN A 620 -33.44 -27.41 -1.95
N ALA A 621 -34.43 -27.99 -1.26
CA ALA A 621 -34.28 -28.40 0.14
C ALA A 621 -33.19 -29.48 0.36
N PRO A 622 -33.07 -30.55 -0.46
CA PRO A 622 -31.96 -31.50 -0.36
C PRO A 622 -30.57 -30.86 -0.47
N ALA A 623 -30.36 -29.99 -1.46
CA ALA A 623 -29.08 -29.31 -1.64
C ALA A 623 -28.79 -28.35 -0.46
N ALA A 624 -29.80 -27.67 0.07
CA ALA A 624 -29.61 -26.82 1.23
C ALA A 624 -29.23 -27.62 2.49
N GLY A 625 -29.83 -28.79 2.71
CA GLY A 625 -29.47 -29.68 3.82
C GLY A 625 -28.04 -30.22 3.71
N ASP A 626 -27.60 -30.56 2.50
CA ASP A 626 -26.22 -30.96 2.23
C ASP A 626 -25.24 -29.82 2.55
N LEU A 627 -25.51 -28.59 2.09
CA LEU A 627 -24.64 -27.43 2.37
C LEU A 627 -24.60 -27.06 3.86
N ASP A 628 -25.71 -27.21 4.58
CA ASP A 628 -25.80 -26.94 6.03
C ASP A 628 -24.88 -27.87 6.84
N LYS A 629 -24.76 -29.13 6.40
CA LYS A 629 -23.81 -30.09 6.95
C LYS A 629 -22.36 -29.65 6.72
N LEU A 630 -22.00 -29.30 5.48
CA LEU A 630 -20.64 -28.84 5.15
C LEU A 630 -20.29 -27.54 5.89
N TYR A 631 -21.25 -26.63 6.05
CA TYR A 631 -21.07 -25.40 6.81
C TYR A 631 -20.82 -25.65 8.30
N SER A 632 -21.48 -26.65 8.89
CA SER A 632 -21.27 -27.04 10.30
C SER A 632 -19.87 -27.62 10.53
N GLU A 633 -19.37 -28.43 9.59
CA GLU A 633 -17.99 -28.93 9.60
C GLU A 633 -16.99 -27.76 9.50
N HIS A 634 -17.23 -26.82 8.58
CA HIS A 634 -16.42 -25.62 8.43
C HIS A 634 -16.40 -24.72 9.67
N LYS A 635 -17.53 -24.51 10.33
CA LYS A 635 -17.61 -23.74 11.59
C LYS A 635 -16.75 -24.38 12.68
N SER A 636 -16.82 -25.72 12.79
CA SER A 636 -16.02 -26.48 13.76
C SER A 636 -14.52 -26.35 13.47
N ARG A 637 -14.11 -26.54 12.20
CA ARG A 637 -12.72 -26.38 11.77
C ARG A 637 -12.19 -24.96 12.00
N SER A 638 -13.00 -23.95 11.67
CA SER A 638 -12.64 -22.54 11.82
C SER A 638 -12.35 -22.17 13.28
N SER A 639 -13.14 -22.71 14.22
CA SER A 639 -12.93 -22.50 15.66
C SER A 639 -11.61 -23.06 16.19
N LEU A 640 -11.11 -24.15 15.57
CA LEU A 640 -9.79 -24.72 15.88
C LEU A 640 -8.67 -23.87 15.31
N THR A 641 -8.83 -23.31 14.11
CA THR A 641 -7.83 -22.44 13.46
C THR A 641 -7.82 -21.00 13.97
N ALA A 642 -8.85 -20.57 14.71
CA ALA A 642 -8.96 -19.24 15.29
C ALA A 642 -8.25 -19.10 16.65
N LYS A 643 -7.87 -20.22 17.29
CA LYS A 643 -7.03 -20.21 18.49
C LYS A 643 -5.56 -20.04 18.07
N PRO A 644 -4.83 -19.08 18.66
CA PRO A 644 -3.43 -18.82 18.33
C PRO A 644 -2.51 -20.01 18.61
#